data_AF-A0A2P6NCJ6-F1
#
_entry.id   AF-A0A2P6NCJ6-F1
#
_cell.length_a   1.000
_cell.length_b   1.000
_cell.length_c   1.000
_cell.angle_alpha   90.00
_cell.angle_beta   90.00
_cell.angle_gamma   90.00
#
_symmetry.space_group_name_H-M   'P 1'
#
loop_
_entity.id
_entity.type
_entity.pdbx_description
1 polymer ?
#
loop_
_entity_poly.entity_id
_entity_poly.type
_entity_poly.pdbx_seq_one_letter_code
_entity_poly.pdbx_strand_id
1 'polypeptide(L)'
;MSATNYPPNGLMVGTGEYTTGYVGSSGSQSQSDKKIGVVALTLFDLQTEHRGKKVGQLKMAGTNGKRFPAIRTHLENKIANVYKDISVKFESFPADDVERDTEAYLAALDTLKPGDFITVFTPDDTHYDIAVAALKKKVHVLLTKPPVKTLAEHHELIRLSRENNVLVMVEYHKRFDPAYADARHRVRNFGDFNFVDTYMSQPKFQLDTFRAWAGKSSDISYYLNSHHIDIHCWIMEGRGRPVRVVAMASNGIATGEPYKLDPNTEDTISLLVQWENIPSGNLGTATYTASWATPKTDVHTQQKMYYLGQKGEVSVDQAHRGYIAASDEGGFANVNPFYMKYSPDHLGRFNGQNGYGYQSIAAFVEAVGRLNKGEATLDEFDGHLATGRATITVTAILEAGRRSLDDGGRAIRIKYDDDDKFLPKSLEYVCKDSPAYALNDRMLCYHSLSGALVPEFIHRSITNLAPPSLQFQRITLSLPATHTAIMLNSIGTSRSTSNRIRSQSRSRRMHNTRSAPTGDTPPGDEPGCIGRKQGSSTSSSSGDEESPPGKAVVLPHLGANSYRPDYHQQQELLLLAVETTNVFRGWLSGSGPTSPIVNVVQLPKKIRYTDFQLSDGGHRILTVPNAGGNSVWSEVLSFEVLTGLYGLRLQRTEMELQYMWHGCKITDYSVSISCGNNTSISLGVSVTRAMKFRGTFTREDAESLLVKKLGGVNSSTRHVLQSNGWNKQILHIWAQHKYIAVELMEAYEELSEEIKSNTLIVISVSDSGIIYNKAK
;
A
#
# COMPACT_ATOMS: atom_id res chain seq x y z
N MET A 1 1.44 -31.14 -37.64
CA MET A 1 2.68 -31.95 -37.49
C MET A 1 2.27 -33.43 -37.49
N SER A 2 3.17 -34.39 -37.72
CA SER A 2 2.86 -35.80 -37.44
C SER A 2 2.79 -36.01 -35.92
N ALA A 3 1.77 -36.72 -35.42
CA ALA A 3 1.60 -36.96 -33.99
C ALA A 3 2.82 -37.69 -33.40
N THR A 4 3.54 -37.05 -32.48
CA THR A 4 4.76 -37.63 -31.88
C THR A 4 4.42 -38.38 -30.60
N ASN A 5 4.40 -39.71 -30.66
CA ASN A 5 3.98 -40.57 -29.55
C ASN A 5 5.09 -40.82 -28.50
N TYR A 6 5.99 -39.84 -28.31
CA TYR A 6 7.09 -39.86 -27.35
C TYR A 6 6.96 -38.66 -26.42
N PRO A 7 7.33 -38.78 -25.12
CA PRO A 7 7.28 -37.64 -24.23
C PRO A 7 8.28 -36.55 -24.67
N PRO A 8 7.89 -35.26 -24.56
CA PRO A 8 8.73 -34.14 -24.97
C PRO A 8 9.92 -33.97 -24.02
N ASN A 9 11.09 -33.62 -24.56
CA ASN A 9 12.23 -33.22 -23.75
C ASN A 9 11.99 -31.82 -23.16
N GLY A 10 12.61 -31.54 -22.02
CA GLY A 10 12.50 -30.26 -21.31
C GLY A 10 13.83 -29.56 -21.09
N LEU A 11 13.91 -28.27 -21.42
CA LEU A 11 15.05 -27.40 -21.08
C LEU A 11 14.63 -26.35 -20.04
N MET A 12 15.24 -26.41 -18.87
CA MET A 12 15.11 -25.37 -17.84
C MET A 12 16.14 -24.26 -18.07
N VAL A 13 15.69 -23.11 -18.58
CA VAL A 13 16.52 -21.92 -18.75
C VAL A 13 16.43 -21.06 -17.49
N GLY A 14 17.55 -20.90 -16.78
CA GLY A 14 17.63 -20.22 -15.49
C GLY A 14 17.81 -21.20 -14.33
N THR A 15 18.98 -21.15 -13.68
CA THR A 15 19.40 -22.11 -12.64
C THR A 15 19.18 -21.61 -11.20
N GLY A 16 18.35 -20.57 -11.02
CA GLY A 16 18.10 -19.91 -9.73
C GLY A 16 17.21 -20.69 -8.75
N GLU A 17 16.95 -20.08 -7.61
CA GLU A 17 16.20 -20.66 -6.48
C GLU A 17 14.86 -21.31 -6.88
N TYR A 18 14.06 -20.66 -7.72
CA TYR A 18 12.76 -21.18 -8.14
C TYR A 18 12.88 -22.48 -8.96
N THR A 19 13.94 -22.60 -9.75
CA THR A 19 14.23 -23.80 -10.56
C THR A 19 14.85 -24.91 -9.70
N THR A 20 15.89 -24.61 -8.92
CA THR A 20 16.82 -25.59 -8.34
C THR A 20 16.93 -25.59 -6.82
N GLY A 21 16.31 -24.64 -6.12
CA GLY A 21 16.51 -24.40 -4.69
C GLY A 21 17.85 -23.74 -4.33
N TYR A 22 18.76 -23.59 -5.30
CA TYR A 22 20.16 -23.25 -5.06
C TYR A 22 20.46 -21.75 -5.23
N VAL A 23 20.58 -21.05 -4.09
CA VAL A 23 21.11 -19.69 -4.00
C VAL A 23 22.65 -19.72 -3.92
N GLY A 24 23.31 -19.08 -4.89
CA GLY A 24 24.73 -19.31 -5.21
C GLY A 24 25.78 -18.63 -4.32
N SER A 25 25.54 -18.49 -3.00
CA SER A 25 26.46 -17.84 -2.08
C SER A 25 26.60 -18.62 -0.76
N SER A 26 27.85 -18.79 -0.30
CA SER A 26 28.23 -19.11 1.09
C SER A 26 27.51 -20.28 1.80
N GLY A 27 26.99 -21.27 1.07
CA GLY A 27 26.40 -22.50 1.66
C GLY A 27 25.10 -22.30 2.45
N SER A 28 24.61 -21.06 2.58
CA SER A 28 23.34 -20.72 3.23
C SER A 28 22.18 -21.29 2.44
N GLN A 29 21.34 -22.11 3.08
CA GLN A 29 20.13 -22.64 2.46
C GLN A 29 19.17 -21.51 2.09
N SER A 30 18.39 -21.71 1.03
CA SER A 30 17.19 -20.91 0.77
C SER A 30 16.31 -20.86 2.03
N GLN A 31 16.01 -19.64 2.48
CA GLN A 31 15.13 -19.33 3.61
C GLN A 31 13.65 -19.24 3.16
N SER A 32 13.34 -19.58 1.91
CA SER A 32 12.00 -19.45 1.32
C SER A 32 11.26 -20.79 1.24
N ASP A 33 10.02 -20.71 0.77
CA ASP A 33 9.17 -21.84 0.42
C ASP A 33 9.67 -22.65 -0.78
N LYS A 34 10.69 -22.19 -1.53
CA LYS A 34 11.24 -22.84 -2.73
C LYS A 34 12.54 -23.62 -2.52
N LYS A 35 12.93 -23.90 -1.27
CA LYS A 35 14.24 -24.47 -0.86
C LYS A 35 14.71 -25.82 -1.45
N ILE A 36 13.97 -26.41 -2.38
CA ILE A 36 14.31 -27.65 -3.12
C ILE A 36 14.26 -27.43 -4.66
N GLY A 37 13.72 -26.31 -5.12
CA GLY A 37 13.43 -26.02 -6.54
C GLY A 37 12.07 -26.56 -6.97
N VAL A 38 11.19 -25.67 -7.40
CA VAL A 38 9.80 -26.01 -7.77
C VAL A 38 9.75 -26.63 -9.17
N VAL A 39 10.47 -26.03 -10.12
CA VAL A 39 10.50 -26.50 -11.52
C VAL A 39 11.21 -27.84 -11.64
N ALA A 40 12.45 -27.95 -11.14
CA ALA A 40 13.23 -29.18 -11.30
C ALA A 40 12.56 -30.38 -10.61
N LEU A 41 12.09 -30.21 -9.36
CA LEU A 41 11.36 -31.27 -8.64
C LEU A 41 10.09 -31.72 -9.37
N THR A 42 9.34 -30.78 -9.94
CA THR A 42 8.10 -31.10 -10.69
C THR A 42 8.42 -31.85 -11.98
N LEU A 43 9.42 -31.41 -12.74
CA LEU A 43 9.82 -32.09 -13.98
C LEU A 43 10.47 -33.46 -13.73
N PHE A 44 11.24 -33.63 -12.66
CA PHE A 44 11.80 -34.94 -12.27
C PHE A 44 10.71 -35.92 -11.76
N ASP A 45 9.69 -35.46 -11.01
CA ASP A 45 8.54 -36.32 -10.63
C ASP A 45 7.76 -36.76 -11.88
N LEU A 46 7.48 -35.84 -12.82
CA LEU A 46 6.79 -36.10 -14.09
C LEU A 46 7.57 -37.05 -15.04
N GLN A 47 8.89 -37.19 -14.87
CA GLN A 47 9.72 -38.15 -15.60
C GLN A 47 9.55 -39.60 -15.09
N THR A 48 8.99 -39.82 -13.90
CA THR A 48 8.90 -41.16 -13.28
C THR A 48 7.89 -42.09 -13.95
N GLU A 49 8.12 -43.41 -13.83
CA GLU A 49 7.18 -44.46 -14.27
C GLU A 49 5.78 -44.27 -13.67
N HIS A 50 5.70 -43.94 -12.38
CA HIS A 50 4.43 -43.82 -11.65
C HIS A 50 3.66 -42.52 -11.95
N ARG A 51 4.27 -41.56 -12.68
CA ARG A 51 3.57 -40.43 -13.33
C ARG A 51 3.28 -40.68 -14.82
N GLY A 52 3.74 -41.81 -15.36
CA GLY A 52 3.55 -42.20 -16.76
C GLY A 52 4.58 -41.59 -17.72
N LYS A 53 5.79 -41.24 -17.25
CA LYS A 53 6.88 -40.66 -18.07
C LYS A 53 6.40 -39.51 -18.97
N LYS A 54 5.78 -38.47 -18.39
CA LYS A 54 5.26 -37.32 -19.16
C LYS A 54 6.35 -36.42 -19.73
N VAL A 55 7.58 -36.55 -19.23
CA VAL A 55 8.76 -35.79 -19.64
C VAL A 55 9.84 -36.73 -20.14
N GLY A 56 10.49 -36.37 -21.26
CA GLY A 56 11.63 -37.06 -21.85
C GLY A 56 12.95 -36.73 -21.15
N GLN A 57 14.00 -36.44 -21.92
CA GLN A 57 15.28 -35.99 -21.37
C GLN A 57 15.16 -34.57 -20.80
N LEU A 58 15.91 -34.29 -19.73
CA LEU A 58 15.95 -32.98 -19.07
C LEU A 58 17.31 -32.31 -19.22
N LYS A 59 17.28 -30.99 -19.42
CA LYS A 59 18.46 -30.14 -19.64
C LYS A 59 18.35 -28.87 -18.79
N MET A 60 19.46 -28.27 -18.42
CA MET A 60 19.52 -26.98 -17.71
C MET A 60 20.47 -26.02 -18.41
N ALA A 61 19.99 -24.82 -18.75
CA ALA A 61 20.80 -23.71 -19.21
C ALA A 61 20.92 -22.64 -18.11
N GLY A 62 22.14 -22.17 -17.86
CA GLY A 62 22.43 -21.09 -16.91
C GLY A 62 23.64 -20.29 -17.37
N THR A 63 23.89 -19.12 -16.76
CA THR A 63 24.92 -18.19 -17.26
C THR A 63 26.35 -18.49 -16.79
N ASN A 64 26.55 -19.55 -16.00
CA ASN A 64 27.82 -19.95 -15.39
C ASN A 64 27.81 -21.46 -15.16
N GLY A 65 28.72 -22.18 -15.83
CA GLY A 65 28.82 -23.63 -15.79
C GLY A 65 29.41 -24.16 -14.47
N LYS A 66 30.36 -23.43 -13.88
CA LYS A 66 31.00 -23.75 -12.58
C LYS A 66 30.03 -23.88 -11.40
N ARG A 67 28.75 -23.45 -11.55
CA ARG A 67 27.68 -23.70 -10.57
C ARG A 67 27.05 -25.09 -10.67
N PHE A 68 27.12 -25.78 -11.81
CA PHE A 68 26.42 -27.06 -12.03
C PHE A 68 26.86 -28.19 -11.10
N PRO A 69 28.15 -28.39 -10.75
CA PRO A 69 28.54 -29.42 -9.78
C PRO A 69 27.84 -29.25 -8.43
N ALA A 70 27.78 -28.02 -7.91
CA ALA A 70 27.09 -27.71 -6.66
C ALA A 70 25.55 -27.87 -6.76
N ILE A 71 24.96 -27.52 -7.92
CA ILE A 71 23.53 -27.75 -8.20
C ILE A 71 23.22 -29.25 -8.23
N ARG A 72 24.04 -30.07 -8.89
CA ARG A 72 23.90 -31.54 -8.92
C ARG A 72 23.95 -32.11 -7.50
N THR A 73 24.94 -31.73 -6.70
CA THR A 73 25.04 -32.14 -5.29
C THR A 73 23.87 -31.66 -4.43
N HIS A 74 23.33 -30.46 -4.68
CA HIS A 74 22.14 -29.98 -3.97
C HIS A 74 20.90 -30.82 -4.31
N LEU A 75 20.63 -31.05 -5.59
CA LEU A 75 19.46 -31.81 -6.05
C LEU A 75 19.55 -33.29 -5.63
N GLU A 76 20.73 -33.90 -5.68
CA GLU A 76 20.94 -35.28 -5.17
C GLU A 76 20.55 -35.36 -3.69
N ASN A 77 21.04 -34.44 -2.86
CA ASN A 77 20.80 -34.42 -1.41
C ASN A 77 19.40 -33.95 -0.99
N LYS A 78 18.65 -33.25 -1.86
CA LYS A 78 17.32 -32.69 -1.54
C LYS A 78 16.16 -33.35 -2.28
N ILE A 79 16.44 -34.15 -3.32
CA ILE A 79 15.43 -34.83 -4.13
C ILE A 79 15.75 -36.33 -4.21
N ALA A 80 16.86 -36.74 -4.84
CA ALA A 80 17.13 -38.17 -5.10
C ALA A 80 17.30 -38.99 -3.81
N ASN A 81 18.01 -38.45 -2.82
CA ASN A 81 18.19 -39.06 -1.49
C ASN A 81 16.95 -38.94 -0.58
N VAL A 82 15.87 -38.27 -1.03
CA VAL A 82 14.67 -37.95 -0.23
C VAL A 82 13.41 -38.63 -0.76
N TYR A 83 13.30 -38.78 -2.08
CA TYR A 83 12.14 -39.34 -2.77
C TYR A 83 12.54 -40.54 -3.63
N LYS A 84 11.92 -41.70 -3.39
CA LYS A 84 12.08 -42.88 -4.24
C LYS A 84 11.65 -42.60 -5.68
N ASP A 85 12.25 -43.34 -6.58
CA ASP A 85 11.98 -43.41 -8.02
C ASP A 85 12.30 -42.14 -8.82
N ILE A 86 12.70 -41.04 -8.18
CA ILE A 86 13.06 -39.77 -8.84
C ILE A 86 14.56 -39.74 -9.18
N SER A 87 14.88 -39.44 -10.45
CA SER A 87 16.27 -39.20 -10.88
C SER A 87 16.50 -37.72 -11.19
N VAL A 88 17.55 -37.13 -10.63
CA VAL A 88 17.92 -35.71 -10.85
C VAL A 88 18.89 -35.52 -12.02
N LYS A 89 18.88 -36.43 -13.00
CA LYS A 89 19.80 -36.40 -14.14
C LYS A 89 19.38 -35.36 -15.17
N PHE A 90 20.30 -34.44 -15.48
CA PHE A 90 20.15 -33.43 -16.53
C PHE A 90 21.48 -33.14 -17.23
N GLU A 91 21.41 -32.66 -18.47
CA GLU A 91 22.55 -32.12 -19.24
C GLU A 91 22.74 -30.61 -18.94
N SER A 92 23.98 -30.16 -18.72
CA SER A 92 24.32 -28.78 -18.33
C SER A 92 24.81 -27.93 -19.50
N PHE A 93 24.31 -26.69 -19.58
CA PHE A 93 24.73 -25.68 -20.55
C PHE A 93 25.01 -24.34 -19.84
N PRO A 94 26.22 -23.74 -19.97
CA PRO A 94 27.40 -24.30 -20.63
C PRO A 94 27.99 -25.47 -19.82
N ALA A 95 29.07 -26.08 -20.32
CA ALA A 95 29.79 -27.14 -19.62
C ALA A 95 30.31 -26.69 -18.24
N ASP A 96 30.46 -27.64 -17.31
CA ASP A 96 30.71 -27.40 -15.88
C ASP A 96 32.04 -26.65 -15.58
N ASP A 97 32.96 -26.53 -16.54
CA ASP A 97 34.21 -25.77 -16.46
C ASP A 97 34.11 -24.31 -16.94
N VAL A 98 33.10 -23.99 -17.76
CA VAL A 98 32.89 -22.64 -18.34
C VAL A 98 32.45 -21.66 -17.26
N GLU A 99 33.22 -20.59 -17.07
CA GLU A 99 32.94 -19.61 -16.02
C GLU A 99 31.72 -18.73 -16.31
N ARG A 100 31.58 -18.26 -17.54
CA ARG A 100 30.44 -17.44 -17.95
C ARG A 100 30.16 -17.59 -19.43
N ASP A 101 28.91 -17.86 -19.75
CA ASP A 101 28.35 -17.79 -21.10
C ASP A 101 26.88 -17.39 -20.95
N THR A 102 26.49 -16.24 -21.51
CA THR A 102 25.10 -15.74 -21.46
C THR A 102 24.21 -16.29 -22.57
N GLU A 103 24.80 -16.90 -23.60
CA GLU A 103 24.10 -17.41 -24.79
C GLU A 103 24.05 -18.94 -24.85
N ALA A 104 24.62 -19.64 -23.86
CA ALA A 104 24.56 -21.10 -23.70
C ALA A 104 23.15 -21.73 -23.85
N TYR A 105 22.10 -20.95 -23.62
CA TYR A 105 20.72 -21.38 -23.85
C TYR A 105 20.42 -21.62 -25.35
N LEU A 106 21.11 -20.96 -26.28
CA LEU A 106 21.00 -21.19 -27.73
C LEU A 106 21.57 -22.57 -28.09
N ALA A 107 22.77 -22.90 -27.61
CA ALA A 107 23.37 -24.22 -27.78
C ALA A 107 22.50 -25.32 -27.14
N ALA A 108 21.88 -25.04 -25.99
CA ALA A 108 20.91 -25.95 -25.38
C ALA A 108 19.64 -26.11 -26.24
N LEU A 109 19.12 -25.03 -26.82
CA LEU A 109 17.98 -25.03 -27.75
C LEU A 109 18.28 -25.74 -29.09
N ASP A 110 19.54 -25.78 -29.54
CA ASP A 110 19.96 -26.58 -30.70
C ASP A 110 19.84 -28.09 -30.47
N THR A 111 19.81 -28.53 -29.21
CA THR A 111 19.60 -29.94 -28.85
C THR A 111 18.12 -30.36 -28.72
N LEU A 112 17.18 -29.46 -29.02
CA LEU A 112 15.73 -29.72 -28.95
C LEU A 112 15.12 -29.90 -30.35
N LYS A 113 14.09 -30.74 -30.43
CA LYS A 113 13.27 -30.97 -31.64
C LYS A 113 11.93 -30.23 -31.55
N PRO A 114 11.24 -29.97 -32.68
CA PRO A 114 9.85 -29.52 -32.66
C PRO A 114 8.97 -30.39 -31.75
N GLY A 115 8.17 -29.74 -30.90
CA GLY A 115 7.33 -30.39 -29.89
C GLY A 115 7.99 -30.61 -28.52
N ASP A 116 9.31 -30.44 -28.38
CA ASP A 116 9.94 -30.32 -27.05
C ASP A 116 9.52 -29.00 -26.37
N PHE A 117 9.86 -28.80 -25.09
CA PHE A 117 9.52 -27.58 -24.35
C PHE A 117 10.71 -26.94 -23.60
N ILE A 118 10.56 -25.65 -23.28
CA ILE A 118 11.41 -24.94 -22.32
C ILE A 118 10.59 -24.35 -21.17
N THR A 119 11.25 -24.13 -20.04
CA THR A 119 10.77 -23.27 -18.94
C THR A 119 11.77 -22.13 -18.71
N VAL A 120 11.32 -20.88 -18.69
CA VAL A 120 12.18 -19.69 -18.55
C VAL A 120 12.00 -19.07 -17.17
N PHE A 121 13.06 -19.11 -16.37
CA PHE A 121 13.15 -18.57 -15.01
C PHE A 121 14.45 -17.75 -14.87
N THR A 122 14.59 -16.76 -15.76
CA THR A 122 15.68 -15.80 -15.83
C THR A 122 15.18 -14.40 -15.40
N PRO A 123 15.99 -13.33 -15.48
CA PRO A 123 15.49 -11.96 -15.25
C PRO A 123 14.53 -11.51 -16.36
N ASP A 124 13.52 -10.70 -15.99
CA ASP A 124 12.38 -10.29 -16.82
C ASP A 124 12.75 -9.69 -18.20
N ASP A 125 13.91 -9.03 -18.29
CA ASP A 125 14.44 -8.41 -19.51
C ASP A 125 15.05 -9.42 -20.51
N THR A 126 15.24 -10.67 -20.12
CA THR A 126 15.77 -11.73 -20.99
C THR A 126 14.69 -12.65 -21.58
N HIS A 127 13.45 -12.57 -21.08
CA HIS A 127 12.39 -13.52 -21.44
C HIS A 127 12.03 -13.51 -22.94
N TYR A 128 11.98 -12.32 -23.55
CA TYR A 128 11.55 -12.15 -24.94
C TYR A 128 12.47 -12.89 -25.91
N ASP A 129 13.78 -12.63 -25.89
CA ASP A 129 14.73 -13.25 -26.83
C ASP A 129 14.79 -14.78 -26.66
N ILE A 130 14.79 -15.27 -25.42
CA ILE A 130 14.79 -16.70 -25.11
C ILE A 130 13.53 -17.38 -25.64
N ALA A 131 12.35 -16.77 -25.45
CA ALA A 131 11.09 -17.29 -25.98
C ALA A 131 11.03 -17.23 -27.51
N VAL A 132 11.43 -16.11 -28.11
CA VAL A 132 11.46 -15.94 -29.58
C VAL A 132 12.39 -16.97 -30.23
N ALA A 133 13.56 -17.26 -29.64
CA ALA A 133 14.48 -18.29 -30.11
C ALA A 133 13.86 -19.70 -30.07
N ALA A 134 13.13 -20.04 -29.00
CA ALA A 134 12.44 -21.32 -28.85
C ALA A 134 11.23 -21.46 -29.80
N LEU A 135 10.39 -20.43 -29.91
CA LEU A 135 9.21 -20.44 -30.77
C LEU A 135 9.58 -20.59 -32.25
N LYS A 136 10.65 -19.93 -32.71
CA LYS A 136 11.22 -20.10 -34.06
C LYS A 136 11.72 -21.53 -34.34
N LYS A 137 12.11 -22.27 -33.29
CA LYS A 137 12.47 -23.71 -33.35
C LYS A 137 11.27 -24.66 -33.19
N LYS A 138 10.05 -24.12 -33.02
CA LYS A 138 8.81 -24.89 -32.78
C LYS A 138 8.87 -25.69 -31.46
N VAL A 139 9.45 -25.07 -30.44
CA VAL A 139 9.53 -25.55 -29.06
C VAL A 139 8.49 -24.78 -28.23
N HIS A 140 7.79 -25.48 -27.34
CA HIS A 140 6.78 -24.89 -26.44
C HIS A 140 7.45 -24.13 -25.29
N VAL A 141 6.83 -23.07 -24.78
CA VAL A 141 7.45 -22.16 -23.78
C VAL A 141 6.54 -21.96 -22.57
N LEU A 142 7.08 -22.23 -21.38
CA LEU A 142 6.54 -21.74 -20.10
C LEU A 142 7.42 -20.57 -19.61
N LEU A 143 6.88 -19.35 -19.66
CA LEU A 143 7.53 -18.15 -19.13
C LEU A 143 7.17 -17.97 -17.65
N THR A 144 8.13 -17.59 -16.79
CA THR A 144 7.78 -17.02 -15.48
C THR A 144 7.14 -15.64 -15.64
N LYS A 145 6.51 -15.13 -14.56
CA LYS A 145 5.81 -13.84 -14.58
C LYS A 145 6.74 -12.66 -14.18
N PRO A 146 6.65 -11.48 -14.82
CA PRO A 146 5.85 -11.18 -16.02
C PRO A 146 6.43 -11.87 -17.27
N PRO A 147 5.61 -12.21 -18.28
CA PRO A 147 6.11 -12.89 -19.47
C PRO A 147 7.05 -12.00 -20.27
N VAL A 148 6.66 -10.74 -20.48
CA VAL A 148 7.42 -9.66 -21.12
C VAL A 148 6.92 -8.32 -20.57
N LYS A 149 7.66 -7.23 -20.83
CA LYS A 149 7.35 -5.90 -20.25
C LYS A 149 6.40 -5.07 -21.13
N THR A 150 6.48 -5.18 -22.45
CA THR A 150 5.63 -4.41 -23.37
C THR A 150 4.51 -5.23 -23.99
N LEU A 151 3.42 -4.55 -24.33
CA LEU A 151 2.29 -5.11 -25.07
C LEU A 151 2.72 -5.57 -26.48
N ALA A 152 3.69 -4.88 -27.10
CA ALA A 152 4.22 -5.21 -28.43
C ALA A 152 4.98 -6.56 -28.44
N GLU A 153 5.87 -6.78 -27.48
CA GLU A 153 6.55 -8.07 -27.29
C GLU A 153 5.52 -9.21 -27.06
N HIS A 154 4.46 -8.96 -26.29
CA HIS A 154 3.46 -9.98 -25.97
C HIS A 154 2.64 -10.37 -27.21
N HIS A 155 2.23 -9.39 -28.03
CA HIS A 155 1.59 -9.67 -29.33
C HIS A 155 2.50 -10.52 -30.25
N GLU A 156 3.80 -10.23 -30.30
CA GLU A 156 4.76 -11.00 -31.10
C GLU A 156 4.91 -12.46 -30.60
N LEU A 157 4.97 -12.68 -29.28
CA LEU A 157 4.98 -14.04 -28.72
C LEU A 157 3.70 -14.82 -29.05
N ILE A 158 2.54 -14.17 -29.04
CA ILE A 158 1.26 -14.78 -29.43
C ILE A 158 1.25 -15.09 -30.93
N ARG A 159 1.73 -14.17 -31.78
CA ARG A 159 1.84 -14.37 -33.23
C ARG A 159 2.73 -15.58 -33.54
N LEU A 160 3.93 -15.62 -32.98
CA LEU A 160 4.88 -16.73 -33.16
C LEU A 160 4.35 -18.06 -32.62
N SER A 161 3.64 -18.04 -31.48
CA SER A 161 2.94 -19.21 -30.92
C SER A 161 1.94 -19.81 -31.91
N ARG A 162 1.13 -18.97 -32.56
CA ARG A 162 0.09 -19.40 -33.52
C ARG A 162 0.69 -19.86 -34.84
N GLU A 163 1.62 -19.10 -35.42
CA GLU A 163 2.28 -19.46 -36.69
C GLU A 163 3.07 -20.78 -36.62
N ASN A 164 3.62 -21.11 -35.45
CA ASN A 164 4.38 -22.35 -35.25
C ASN A 164 3.55 -23.48 -34.63
N ASN A 165 2.29 -23.22 -34.26
CA ASN A 165 1.39 -24.11 -33.51
C ASN A 165 2.06 -24.70 -32.25
N VAL A 166 2.57 -23.83 -31.38
CA VAL A 166 3.20 -24.19 -30.10
C VAL A 166 2.70 -23.32 -28.96
N LEU A 167 2.65 -23.89 -27.76
CA LEU A 167 2.09 -23.24 -26.57
C LEU A 167 3.06 -22.21 -26.00
N VAL A 168 2.58 -20.98 -25.79
CA VAL A 168 3.14 -20.03 -24.83
C VAL A 168 2.20 -19.99 -23.63
N MET A 169 2.70 -20.40 -22.47
CA MET A 169 2.03 -20.29 -21.18
C MET A 169 2.87 -19.43 -20.23
N VAL A 170 2.20 -18.73 -19.32
CA VAL A 170 2.81 -17.92 -18.26
C VAL A 170 2.57 -18.59 -16.91
N GLU A 171 3.58 -18.60 -16.04
CA GLU A 171 3.55 -19.30 -14.75
C GLU A 171 2.80 -18.50 -13.67
N TYR A 172 1.50 -18.30 -13.91
CA TYR A 172 0.55 -17.78 -12.91
C TYR A 172 -0.10 -18.92 -12.11
N HIS A 173 0.71 -19.66 -11.35
CA HIS A 173 0.24 -20.74 -10.44
C HIS A 173 -0.95 -20.37 -9.54
N LYS A 174 -1.17 -19.09 -9.25
CA LYS A 174 -2.33 -18.65 -8.45
C LYS A 174 -3.68 -18.97 -9.10
N ARG A 175 -3.76 -19.22 -10.42
CA ARG A 175 -4.99 -19.76 -11.04
C ARG A 175 -5.33 -21.19 -10.57
N PHE A 176 -4.33 -21.95 -10.10
CA PHE A 176 -4.49 -23.29 -9.52
C PHE A 176 -4.67 -23.25 -7.99
N ASP A 177 -4.63 -22.06 -7.38
CA ASP A 177 -4.89 -21.90 -5.95
C ASP A 177 -6.37 -22.23 -5.65
N PRO A 178 -6.68 -23.21 -4.78
CA PRO A 178 -8.06 -23.64 -4.55
C PRO A 178 -8.95 -22.49 -4.04
N ALA A 179 -8.39 -21.52 -3.31
CA ALA A 179 -9.15 -20.36 -2.86
C ALA A 179 -9.53 -19.42 -4.02
N TYR A 180 -8.63 -19.21 -4.99
CA TYR A 180 -8.95 -18.36 -6.16
C TYR A 180 -9.78 -19.06 -7.23
N ALA A 181 -9.61 -20.37 -7.43
CA ALA A 181 -10.44 -21.13 -8.35
C ALA A 181 -11.91 -21.13 -7.91
N ASP A 182 -12.17 -21.37 -6.61
CA ASP A 182 -13.51 -21.28 -6.01
C ASP A 182 -14.03 -19.83 -5.97
N ALA A 183 -13.21 -18.85 -5.58
CA ALA A 183 -13.59 -17.45 -5.61
C ALA A 183 -14.04 -16.99 -7.01
N ARG A 184 -13.28 -17.33 -8.08
CA ARG A 184 -13.65 -17.01 -9.47
C ARG A 184 -14.99 -17.61 -9.85
N HIS A 185 -15.29 -18.84 -9.41
CA HIS A 185 -16.59 -19.47 -9.66
C HIS A 185 -17.72 -18.71 -8.97
N ARG A 186 -17.54 -18.30 -7.71
CA ARG A 186 -18.55 -17.53 -6.94
C ARG A 186 -18.79 -16.15 -7.53
N VAL A 187 -17.75 -15.33 -7.68
CA VAL A 187 -17.89 -13.90 -8.04
C VAL A 187 -18.50 -13.69 -9.42
N ARG A 188 -18.36 -14.64 -10.35
CA ARG A 188 -18.99 -14.55 -11.67
C ARG A 188 -20.52 -14.58 -11.61
N ASN A 189 -21.12 -15.00 -10.49
CA ASN A 189 -22.56 -14.92 -10.25
C ASN A 189 -23.01 -13.59 -9.57
N PHE A 190 -22.09 -12.76 -9.11
CA PHE A 190 -22.39 -11.56 -8.30
C PHE A 190 -22.80 -10.31 -9.13
N GLY A 191 -23.31 -10.50 -10.34
CA GLY A 191 -23.66 -9.40 -11.25
C GLY A 191 -22.42 -8.69 -11.81
N ASP A 192 -22.54 -7.40 -12.07
CA ASP A 192 -21.43 -6.58 -12.61
C ASP A 192 -20.31 -6.39 -11.59
N PHE A 193 -19.07 -6.31 -12.07
CA PHE A 193 -17.91 -5.89 -11.30
C PHE A 193 -18.05 -4.41 -10.88
N ASN A 194 -17.88 -4.13 -9.58
CA ASN A 194 -17.90 -2.78 -9.04
C ASN A 194 -16.52 -2.35 -8.51
N PHE A 195 -15.94 -3.11 -7.58
CA PHE A 195 -14.67 -2.74 -6.94
C PHE A 195 -13.78 -3.93 -6.63
N VAL A 196 -12.46 -3.76 -6.75
CA VAL A 196 -11.43 -4.72 -6.30
C VAL A 196 -10.34 -3.96 -5.57
N ASP A 197 -9.92 -4.46 -4.40
CA ASP A 197 -8.66 -4.07 -3.78
C ASP A 197 -7.73 -5.26 -3.67
N THR A 198 -6.45 -5.05 -3.95
CA THR A 198 -5.42 -6.09 -3.83
C THR A 198 -4.13 -5.51 -3.28
N TYR A 199 -3.55 -6.25 -2.33
CA TYR A 199 -2.31 -5.88 -1.65
C TYR A 199 -1.40 -7.09 -1.54
N MET A 200 -0.17 -6.96 -2.05
CA MET A 200 0.88 -7.97 -1.96
C MET A 200 2.19 -7.32 -1.50
N SER A 201 2.83 -7.84 -0.44
CA SER A 201 4.10 -7.27 0.00
C SER A 201 5.10 -8.25 0.60
N GLN A 202 6.38 -7.99 0.34
CA GLN A 202 7.53 -8.78 0.81
C GLN A 202 8.43 -8.03 1.82
N PRO A 203 9.04 -8.74 2.78
CA PRO A 203 10.01 -8.18 3.70
C PRO A 203 11.20 -7.48 3.03
N LYS A 204 11.47 -6.25 3.45
CA LYS A 204 12.53 -5.37 2.91
C LYS A 204 13.96 -5.91 2.98
N PHE A 205 14.24 -6.96 3.77
CA PHE A 205 15.55 -7.62 3.73
C PHE A 205 15.82 -8.30 2.37
N GLN A 206 14.80 -8.56 1.55
CA GLN A 206 14.96 -9.15 0.22
C GLN A 206 15.49 -8.14 -0.82
N LEU A 207 15.52 -6.84 -0.50
CA LEU A 207 16.07 -5.80 -1.40
C LEU A 207 17.53 -6.06 -1.76
N ASP A 208 18.32 -6.65 -0.85
CA ASP A 208 19.71 -7.07 -1.15
C ASP A 208 19.79 -8.15 -2.24
N THR A 209 18.83 -9.07 -2.28
CA THR A 209 18.68 -10.06 -3.36
C THR A 209 18.21 -9.41 -4.66
N PHE A 210 17.41 -8.34 -4.59
CA PHE A 210 16.82 -7.67 -5.75
C PHE A 210 17.69 -6.56 -6.36
N ARG A 211 18.73 -6.11 -5.64
CA ARG A 211 19.73 -5.09 -6.02
C ARG A 211 20.29 -5.19 -7.44
N ALA A 212 20.33 -6.39 -8.01
CA ALA A 212 20.79 -6.63 -9.37
C ALA A 212 19.85 -6.05 -10.46
N TRP A 213 18.54 -6.04 -10.22
CA TRP A 213 17.50 -5.77 -11.25
C TRP A 213 16.46 -4.72 -10.85
N ALA A 214 16.19 -4.55 -9.54
CA ALA A 214 15.19 -3.61 -9.06
C ALA A 214 15.58 -2.15 -9.38
N GLY A 215 14.62 -1.41 -9.95
CA GLY A 215 14.83 -0.05 -10.46
C GLY A 215 15.67 0.04 -11.74
N LYS A 216 16.03 -1.10 -12.36
CA LYS A 216 16.93 -1.16 -13.54
C LYS A 216 16.29 -1.90 -14.71
N SER A 217 15.88 -3.15 -14.48
CA SER A 217 15.26 -4.00 -15.50
C SER A 217 13.87 -4.50 -15.12
N SER A 218 13.48 -4.44 -13.84
CA SER A 218 12.10 -4.68 -13.39
C SER A 218 11.78 -3.89 -12.10
N ASP A 219 10.51 -3.87 -11.70
CA ASP A 219 9.98 -3.15 -10.54
C ASP A 219 9.01 -4.01 -9.71
N ILE A 220 8.58 -3.48 -8.57
CA ILE A 220 7.69 -4.16 -7.63
C ILE A 220 6.28 -4.45 -8.20
N SER A 221 5.82 -3.70 -9.20
CA SER A 221 4.55 -3.90 -9.89
C SER A 221 4.63 -5.08 -10.87
N TYR A 222 5.62 -5.08 -11.77
CA TYR A 222 5.89 -6.24 -12.64
C TYR A 222 6.15 -7.51 -11.80
N TYR A 223 6.92 -7.37 -10.72
CA TYR A 223 7.31 -8.50 -9.89
C TYR A 223 6.15 -9.08 -9.05
N LEU A 224 5.32 -8.26 -8.37
CA LEU A 224 4.23 -8.77 -7.51
C LEU A 224 2.80 -8.41 -7.96
N ASN A 225 2.50 -7.18 -8.40
CA ASN A 225 1.12 -6.82 -8.83
C ASN A 225 0.64 -7.72 -9.98
N SER A 226 1.54 -8.18 -10.85
CA SER A 226 1.24 -9.14 -11.92
C SER A 226 0.44 -10.36 -11.46
N HIS A 227 0.66 -10.87 -10.23
CA HIS A 227 -0.11 -11.98 -9.66
C HIS A 227 -1.59 -11.64 -9.41
N HIS A 228 -1.88 -10.47 -8.85
CA HIS A 228 -3.25 -10.08 -8.52
C HIS A 228 -3.99 -9.46 -9.71
N ILE A 229 -3.25 -8.81 -10.62
CA ILE A 229 -3.78 -8.39 -11.92
C ILE A 229 -4.21 -9.61 -12.74
N ASP A 230 -3.42 -10.69 -12.78
CA ASP A 230 -3.80 -11.93 -13.48
C ASP A 230 -5.09 -12.54 -12.93
N ILE A 231 -5.21 -12.69 -11.60
CA ILE A 231 -6.43 -13.21 -10.98
C ILE A 231 -7.65 -12.34 -11.30
N HIS A 232 -7.52 -11.00 -11.29
CA HIS A 232 -8.65 -10.14 -11.68
C HIS A 232 -8.97 -10.24 -13.18
N CYS A 233 -7.96 -10.31 -14.06
CA CYS A 233 -8.17 -10.54 -15.50
C CYS A 233 -8.89 -11.87 -15.76
N TRP A 234 -8.48 -12.94 -15.07
CA TRP A 234 -9.09 -14.27 -15.17
C TRP A 234 -10.53 -14.30 -14.62
N ILE A 235 -10.83 -13.52 -13.58
CA ILE A 235 -12.21 -13.30 -13.09
C ILE A 235 -13.06 -12.58 -14.14
N MET A 236 -12.51 -11.56 -14.81
CA MET A 236 -13.21 -10.70 -15.79
C MET A 236 -13.18 -11.24 -17.23
N GLU A 237 -12.54 -12.38 -17.45
CA GLU A 237 -12.44 -13.11 -18.72
C GLU A 237 -13.80 -13.30 -19.40
N GLY A 238 -13.94 -12.77 -20.62
CA GLY A 238 -15.16 -12.81 -21.42
C GLY A 238 -16.32 -11.94 -20.91
N ARG A 239 -16.13 -11.10 -19.89
CA ARG A 239 -17.19 -10.24 -19.30
C ARG A 239 -16.80 -8.78 -19.03
N GLY A 240 -15.51 -8.44 -18.96
CA GLY A 240 -15.07 -7.07 -18.77
C GLY A 240 -13.63 -6.84 -19.22
N ARG A 241 -13.25 -5.56 -19.33
CA ARG A 241 -11.90 -5.14 -19.77
C ARG A 241 -11.44 -3.88 -19.04
N PRO A 242 -10.12 -3.70 -18.80
CA PRO A 242 -9.58 -2.44 -18.31
C PRO A 242 -9.62 -1.37 -19.40
N VAL A 243 -10.03 -0.15 -19.09
CA VAL A 243 -10.16 0.96 -20.06
C VAL A 243 -9.23 2.14 -19.79
N ARG A 244 -8.83 2.34 -18.52
CA ARG A 244 -7.94 3.44 -18.10
C ARG A 244 -7.09 3.01 -16.90
N VAL A 245 -5.79 3.31 -16.94
CA VAL A 245 -4.83 3.07 -15.85
C VAL A 245 -4.22 4.40 -15.39
N VAL A 246 -4.04 4.55 -14.08
CA VAL A 246 -3.23 5.58 -13.42
C VAL A 246 -2.32 4.89 -12.40
N ALA A 247 -1.08 5.35 -12.25
CA ALA A 247 -0.13 4.81 -11.27
C ALA A 247 0.37 5.87 -10.29
N MET A 248 0.68 5.44 -9.07
CA MET A 248 1.36 6.21 -8.03
C MET A 248 2.35 5.31 -7.29
N ALA A 249 3.38 5.90 -6.66
CA ALA A 249 4.38 5.15 -5.93
C ALA A 249 4.90 5.90 -4.69
N SER A 250 5.51 5.16 -3.76
CA SER A 250 6.27 5.70 -2.62
C SER A 250 7.76 5.39 -2.74
N ASN A 251 8.63 6.17 -2.09
CA ASN A 251 10.08 5.96 -2.10
C ASN A 251 10.73 6.37 -0.76
N GLY A 252 12.01 6.02 -0.61
CA GLY A 252 12.87 6.39 0.53
C GLY A 252 13.43 5.21 1.34
N ILE A 253 12.85 4.01 1.27
CA ILE A 253 13.32 2.82 2.00
C ILE A 253 14.37 2.06 1.18
N ALA A 254 14.09 1.71 -0.07
CA ALA A 254 15.01 0.97 -0.93
C ALA A 254 16.21 1.82 -1.37
N THR A 255 15.99 3.10 -1.65
CA THR A 255 17.05 4.07 -1.98
C THR A 255 17.81 4.58 -0.75
N GLY A 256 17.21 4.50 0.44
CA GLY A 256 17.80 4.95 1.71
C GLY A 256 18.74 3.95 2.38
N GLU A 257 19.25 4.31 3.57
CA GLU A 257 20.00 3.39 4.44
C GLU A 257 19.08 2.30 5.02
N PRO A 258 19.53 1.03 5.13
CA PRO A 258 20.85 0.51 4.73
C PRO A 258 20.95 0.10 3.26
N TYR A 259 19.84 0.16 2.50
CA TYR A 259 19.69 -0.59 1.26
C TYR A 259 20.40 0.02 0.05
N LYS A 260 20.26 1.33 -0.23
CA LYS A 260 20.96 1.99 -1.36
C LYS A 260 20.82 1.23 -2.69
N LEU A 261 19.59 0.90 -3.08
CA LEU A 261 19.29 0.41 -4.41
C LEU A 261 19.33 1.55 -5.44
N ASP A 262 19.00 1.24 -6.70
CA ASP A 262 18.97 2.22 -7.78
C ASP A 262 18.06 3.42 -7.43
N PRO A 263 18.43 4.68 -7.74
CA PRO A 263 17.56 5.83 -7.48
C PRO A 263 16.14 5.72 -8.05
N ASN A 264 15.96 4.93 -9.10
CA ASN A 264 14.66 4.66 -9.73
C ASN A 264 13.86 3.53 -9.04
N THR A 265 14.33 2.99 -7.91
CA THR A 265 13.63 1.92 -7.17
C THR A 265 12.52 2.48 -6.30
N GLU A 266 11.27 2.27 -6.68
CA GLU A 266 10.14 2.61 -5.81
C GLU A 266 9.93 1.56 -4.71
N ASP A 267 9.45 1.96 -3.53
CA ASP A 267 9.20 1.07 -2.39
C ASP A 267 7.88 0.30 -2.51
N THR A 268 6.88 0.99 -3.08
CA THR A 268 5.50 0.53 -3.24
C THR A 268 4.95 1.16 -4.52
N ILE A 269 4.27 0.38 -5.36
CA ILE A 269 3.54 0.88 -6.55
C ILE A 269 2.07 0.48 -6.42
N SER A 270 1.19 1.48 -6.54
CA SER A 270 -0.26 1.33 -6.58
C SER A 270 -0.79 1.72 -7.95
N LEU A 271 -1.49 0.80 -8.61
CA LEU A 271 -2.20 1.03 -9.87
C LEU A 271 -3.70 1.18 -9.61
N LEU A 272 -4.29 2.28 -10.07
CA LEU A 272 -5.73 2.54 -10.10
C LEU A 272 -6.24 2.30 -11.52
N VAL A 273 -7.09 1.29 -11.70
CA VAL A 273 -7.56 0.84 -13.02
C VAL A 273 -9.08 0.89 -13.10
N GLN A 274 -9.60 1.63 -14.06
CA GLN A 274 -11.02 1.62 -14.41
C GLN A 274 -11.30 0.49 -15.41
N TRP A 275 -12.39 -0.24 -15.18
CA TRP A 275 -12.86 -1.34 -16.02
C TRP A 275 -14.25 -1.06 -16.56
N GLU A 276 -14.58 -1.68 -17.69
CA GLU A 276 -15.91 -1.72 -18.33
C GLU A 276 -16.46 -3.14 -18.26
N ASN A 277 -17.70 -3.31 -17.77
CA ASN A 277 -18.46 -4.55 -17.86
C ASN A 277 -19.13 -4.62 -19.24
N ILE A 278 -18.69 -5.52 -20.11
CA ILE A 278 -19.13 -5.59 -21.51
C ILE A 278 -20.65 -5.83 -21.69
N PRO A 279 -21.33 -6.66 -20.87
CA PRO A 279 -22.78 -6.88 -21.04
C PRO A 279 -23.67 -5.66 -20.73
N SER A 280 -23.18 -4.67 -19.97
CA SER A 280 -23.99 -3.58 -19.42
C SER A 280 -23.44 -2.17 -19.67
N GLY A 281 -22.15 -2.05 -20.02
CA GLY A 281 -21.44 -0.77 -20.08
C GLY A 281 -21.10 -0.17 -18.70
N ASN A 282 -21.48 -0.83 -17.59
CA ASN A 282 -21.23 -0.32 -16.24
C ASN A 282 -19.74 -0.32 -15.91
N LEU A 283 -19.28 0.74 -15.25
CA LEU A 283 -17.87 0.91 -14.90
C LEU A 283 -17.56 0.37 -13.50
N GLY A 284 -16.46 -0.35 -13.37
CA GLY A 284 -15.87 -0.78 -12.10
C GLY A 284 -14.46 -0.21 -11.91
N THR A 285 -13.91 -0.32 -10.70
CA THR A 285 -12.59 0.24 -10.35
C THR A 285 -11.76 -0.77 -9.55
N ALA A 286 -10.50 -0.98 -9.93
CA ALA A 286 -9.58 -1.88 -9.24
C ALA A 286 -8.36 -1.11 -8.71
N THR A 287 -7.91 -1.46 -7.51
CA THR A 287 -6.61 -1.07 -6.94
C THR A 287 -5.68 -2.28 -6.84
N TYR A 288 -4.46 -2.11 -7.34
CA TYR A 288 -3.39 -3.12 -7.27
C TYR A 288 -2.16 -2.51 -6.61
N THR A 289 -1.87 -2.92 -5.37
CA THR A 289 -0.75 -2.38 -4.59
C THR A 289 0.28 -3.46 -4.28
N ALA A 290 1.51 -3.25 -4.76
CA ALA A 290 2.66 -4.11 -4.50
C ALA A 290 3.74 -3.34 -3.74
N SER A 291 4.36 -3.98 -2.73
CA SER A 291 5.42 -3.36 -1.91
C SER A 291 6.52 -4.33 -1.50
N TRP A 292 7.76 -3.86 -1.39
CA TRP A 292 8.86 -4.57 -0.71
C TRP A 292 9.33 -3.83 0.55
N ALA A 293 8.49 -2.96 1.11
CA ALA A 293 8.83 -2.11 2.25
C ALA A 293 8.57 -2.72 3.65
N THR A 294 7.89 -3.88 3.73
CA THR A 294 7.40 -4.41 5.01
C THR A 294 8.53 -4.99 5.89
N PRO A 295 8.35 -5.05 7.23
CA PRO A 295 9.25 -5.81 8.10
C PRO A 295 9.12 -7.32 7.86
N LYS A 296 10.05 -8.12 8.41
CA LYS A 296 9.83 -9.58 8.53
C LYS A 296 8.63 -9.82 9.47
N THR A 297 7.69 -10.64 9.02
CA THR A 297 6.49 -11.07 9.77
C THR A 297 6.48 -12.59 9.94
N ASP A 298 5.40 -13.11 10.53
CA ASP A 298 5.03 -14.54 10.60
C ASP A 298 4.76 -15.19 9.24
N VAL A 299 4.51 -14.38 8.20
CA VAL A 299 4.45 -14.81 6.79
C VAL A 299 5.60 -14.24 5.97
N HIS A 300 6.01 -14.96 4.93
CA HIS A 300 7.01 -14.49 3.96
C HIS A 300 6.46 -13.43 2.99
N THR A 301 5.15 -13.42 2.72
CA THR A 301 4.54 -12.43 1.83
C THR A 301 3.10 -12.18 2.25
N GLN A 302 2.82 -10.97 2.73
CA GLN A 302 1.46 -10.52 3.03
C GLN A 302 0.68 -10.41 1.72
N GLN A 303 -0.49 -11.04 1.63
CA GLN A 303 -1.25 -11.21 0.38
C GLN A 303 -2.75 -11.22 0.66
N LYS A 304 -3.48 -10.19 0.20
CA LYS A 304 -4.94 -10.11 0.30
C LYS A 304 -5.58 -9.63 -1.01
N MET A 305 -6.80 -10.09 -1.26
CA MET A 305 -7.67 -9.61 -2.34
C MET A 305 -9.10 -9.48 -1.83
N TYR A 306 -9.74 -8.37 -2.16
CA TYR A 306 -11.18 -8.14 -2.02
C TYR A 306 -11.78 -7.92 -3.41
N TYR A 307 -12.96 -8.51 -3.65
CA TYR A 307 -13.76 -8.31 -4.86
C TYR A 307 -15.21 -8.01 -4.45
N LEU A 308 -15.78 -6.93 -5.01
CA LEU A 308 -17.17 -6.53 -4.88
C LEU A 308 -17.84 -6.54 -6.25
N GLY A 309 -18.89 -7.37 -6.37
CA GLY A 309 -19.86 -7.30 -7.46
C GLY A 309 -21.19 -6.72 -6.98
N GLN A 310 -22.05 -6.32 -7.92
CA GLN A 310 -23.38 -5.77 -7.70
C GLN A 310 -24.25 -6.55 -6.68
N LYS A 311 -24.04 -7.86 -6.54
CA LYS A 311 -24.87 -8.79 -5.76
C LYS A 311 -24.10 -9.57 -4.67
N GLY A 312 -22.87 -9.20 -4.35
CA GLY A 312 -22.07 -9.89 -3.34
C GLY A 312 -20.56 -9.63 -3.45
N GLU A 313 -19.83 -10.11 -2.44
CA GLU A 313 -18.39 -9.87 -2.27
C GLU A 313 -17.62 -11.14 -1.89
N VAL A 314 -16.31 -11.16 -2.16
CA VAL A 314 -15.37 -12.17 -1.68
C VAL A 314 -14.09 -11.49 -1.17
N SER A 315 -13.66 -11.91 0.02
CA SER A 315 -12.32 -11.64 0.56
C SER A 315 -11.49 -12.93 0.51
N VAL A 316 -10.25 -12.83 0.03
CA VAL A 316 -9.25 -13.92 0.04
C VAL A 316 -7.99 -13.42 0.75
N ASP A 317 -7.75 -13.94 1.96
CA ASP A 317 -6.45 -13.86 2.62
C ASP A 317 -5.60 -15.08 2.20
N GLN A 318 -4.45 -14.81 1.58
CA GLN A 318 -3.49 -15.84 1.16
C GLN A 318 -2.33 -16.02 2.15
N ALA A 319 -2.17 -15.09 3.09
CA ALA A 319 -1.11 -15.06 4.10
C ALA A 319 -1.50 -15.94 5.30
N HIS A 320 -2.66 -15.71 5.91
CA HIS A 320 -3.07 -16.33 7.17
C HIS A 320 -4.04 -17.50 6.91
N ARG A 321 -3.55 -18.51 6.17
CA ARG A 321 -4.32 -19.71 5.78
C ARG A 321 -3.52 -20.99 5.92
N GLY A 322 -4.19 -22.06 6.32
CA GLY A 322 -3.56 -23.35 6.60
C GLY A 322 -3.44 -23.60 8.10
N TYR A 323 -2.21 -23.60 8.62
CA TYR A 323 -1.95 -23.85 10.04
C TYR A 323 -0.80 -22.99 10.56
N ILE A 324 -0.84 -22.67 11.86
CA ILE A 324 0.26 -22.02 12.57
C ILE A 324 1.28 -23.06 13.05
N ALA A 325 2.55 -22.69 13.04
CA ALA A 325 3.64 -23.51 13.58
C ALA A 325 4.64 -22.65 14.36
N ALA A 326 5.38 -23.28 15.27
CA ALA A 326 6.53 -22.68 15.93
C ALA A 326 7.65 -23.72 16.11
N SER A 327 8.89 -23.30 15.96
CA SER A 327 10.08 -24.09 16.32
C SER A 327 11.22 -23.16 16.77
N ASP A 328 12.19 -23.69 17.52
CA ASP A 328 13.32 -22.90 18.03
C ASP A 328 14.20 -22.32 16.90
N GLU A 329 14.28 -23.02 15.76
CA GLU A 329 15.00 -22.58 14.56
C GLU A 329 14.22 -21.57 13.71
N GLY A 330 12.90 -21.72 13.63
CA GLY A 330 12.05 -20.97 12.70
C GLY A 330 11.32 -19.77 13.30
N GLY A 331 11.09 -19.77 14.62
CA GLY A 331 10.14 -18.88 15.28
C GLY A 331 8.68 -19.27 14.98
N PHE A 332 7.76 -18.37 15.33
CA PHE A 332 6.33 -18.49 14.98
C PHE A 332 6.09 -18.12 13.50
N ALA A 333 5.30 -18.92 12.79
CA ALA A 333 4.92 -18.67 11.40
C ALA A 333 3.51 -19.16 11.07
N ASN A 334 2.84 -18.46 10.14
CA ASN A 334 1.65 -18.95 9.45
C ASN A 334 2.09 -19.75 8.21
N VAL A 335 1.74 -21.04 8.17
CA VAL A 335 2.20 -21.99 7.16
C VAL A 335 1.11 -22.25 6.13
N ASN A 336 1.39 -21.92 4.87
CA ASN A 336 0.54 -22.17 3.70
C ASN A 336 0.79 -23.59 3.15
N PRO A 337 -0.10 -24.58 3.37
CA PRO A 337 0.05 -25.94 2.86
C PRO A 337 -0.30 -26.09 1.37
N PHE A 338 -0.89 -25.06 0.77
CA PHE A 338 -1.50 -25.15 -0.57
C PHE A 338 -0.50 -24.92 -1.71
N TYR A 339 0.67 -24.32 -1.45
CA TYR A 339 1.65 -24.03 -2.50
C TYR A 339 2.40 -25.28 -2.96
N MET A 340 3.12 -25.94 -2.05
CA MET A 340 3.96 -27.10 -2.34
C MET A 340 4.18 -27.93 -1.07
N LYS A 341 3.98 -29.25 -1.15
CA LYS A 341 4.15 -30.18 -0.02
C LYS A 341 5.37 -31.06 -0.24
N TYR A 342 6.40 -30.85 0.57
CA TYR A 342 7.69 -31.54 0.45
C TYR A 342 7.81 -32.85 1.25
N SER A 343 6.90 -33.14 2.18
CA SER A 343 6.92 -34.41 2.93
C SER A 343 6.57 -35.59 2.00
N PRO A 344 7.33 -36.71 1.98
CA PRO A 344 7.02 -37.88 1.16
C PRO A 344 5.62 -38.51 1.41
N ASP A 345 5.22 -39.44 0.55
CA ASP A 345 4.10 -40.36 0.82
C ASP A 345 4.54 -41.56 1.69
N HIS A 346 3.58 -42.42 2.05
CA HIS A 346 3.84 -43.60 2.89
C HIS A 346 4.72 -44.67 2.21
N LEU A 347 5.00 -44.55 0.91
CA LEU A 347 5.94 -45.40 0.18
C LEU A 347 7.32 -44.75 0.06
N GLY A 348 7.46 -43.45 0.40
CA GLY A 348 8.69 -42.67 0.31
C GLY A 348 8.85 -41.90 -1.01
N ARG A 349 7.78 -41.69 -1.79
CA ARG A 349 7.79 -40.93 -3.05
C ARG A 349 7.37 -39.47 -2.83
N PHE A 350 7.57 -38.60 -3.81
CA PHE A 350 7.13 -37.21 -3.73
C PHE A 350 5.60 -37.08 -3.71
N ASN A 351 5.07 -36.15 -2.90
CA ASN A 351 3.65 -36.04 -2.51
C ASN A 351 3.13 -34.59 -2.60
N GLY A 352 3.72 -33.79 -3.49
CA GLY A 352 3.39 -32.37 -3.67
C GLY A 352 2.37 -32.06 -4.75
N GLN A 353 1.77 -33.07 -5.39
CA GLN A 353 1.01 -32.91 -6.64
C GLN A 353 -0.33 -32.17 -6.49
N ASN A 354 -0.78 -31.99 -5.24
CA ASN A 354 -1.95 -31.17 -4.89
C ASN A 354 -1.61 -29.69 -4.63
N GLY A 355 -0.32 -29.32 -4.67
CA GLY A 355 0.14 -27.95 -4.46
C GLY A 355 0.06 -27.12 -5.74
N TYR A 356 -0.45 -25.89 -5.65
CA TYR A 356 -0.65 -25.04 -6.83
C TYR A 356 0.65 -24.70 -7.59
N GLY A 357 1.81 -24.75 -6.92
CA GLY A 357 3.13 -24.59 -7.54
C GLY A 357 3.61 -25.80 -8.35
N TYR A 358 3.11 -27.01 -8.07
CA TYR A 358 3.31 -28.18 -8.94
C TYR A 358 2.31 -28.17 -10.09
N GLN A 359 1.05 -27.84 -9.80
CA GLN A 359 -0.07 -28.00 -10.74
C GLN A 359 0.06 -27.14 -11.99
N SER A 360 0.58 -25.91 -11.91
CA SER A 360 0.76 -25.06 -13.10
C SER A 360 1.77 -25.66 -14.10
N ILE A 361 2.90 -26.15 -13.60
CA ILE A 361 3.96 -26.75 -14.41
C ILE A 361 3.51 -28.11 -14.96
N ALA A 362 2.81 -28.92 -14.16
CA ALA A 362 2.24 -30.19 -14.61
C ALA A 362 1.14 -30.00 -15.67
N ALA A 363 0.29 -28.98 -15.54
CA ALA A 363 -0.73 -28.63 -16.54
C ALA A 363 -0.11 -28.15 -17.86
N PHE A 364 1.00 -27.40 -17.81
CA PHE A 364 1.77 -27.04 -19.00
C PHE A 364 2.30 -28.28 -19.73
N VAL A 365 2.97 -29.20 -19.02
CA VAL A 365 3.51 -30.44 -19.62
C VAL A 365 2.39 -31.31 -20.21
N GLU A 366 1.24 -31.42 -19.54
CA GLU A 366 0.07 -32.12 -20.08
C GLU A 366 -0.47 -31.48 -21.37
N ALA A 367 -0.55 -30.14 -21.41
CA ALA A 367 -1.00 -29.40 -22.59
C ALA A 367 -0.04 -29.59 -23.78
N VAL A 368 1.28 -29.54 -23.55
CA VAL A 368 2.31 -29.88 -24.56
C VAL A 368 2.11 -31.32 -25.06
N GLY A 369 1.89 -32.28 -24.16
CA GLY A 369 1.62 -33.68 -24.50
C GLY A 369 0.38 -33.86 -25.38
N ARG A 370 -0.73 -33.19 -25.07
CA ARG A 370 -1.96 -33.23 -25.88
C ARG A 370 -1.76 -32.57 -27.26
N LEU A 371 -1.12 -31.40 -27.32
CA LEU A 371 -0.84 -30.69 -28.59
C LEU A 371 0.03 -31.53 -29.53
N ASN A 372 1.10 -32.15 -29.02
CA ASN A 372 2.03 -32.98 -29.79
C ASN A 372 1.39 -34.21 -30.44
N LYS A 373 0.30 -34.71 -29.87
CA LYS A 373 -0.48 -35.81 -30.43
C LYS A 373 -1.65 -35.37 -31.33
N GLY A 374 -2.05 -34.09 -31.27
CA GLY A 374 -3.30 -33.61 -31.86
C GLY A 374 -4.55 -33.92 -31.00
N GLU A 375 -4.39 -34.21 -29.71
CA GLU A 375 -5.50 -34.39 -28.75
C GLU A 375 -6.07 -33.05 -28.24
N ALA A 376 -5.55 -31.91 -28.72
CA ALA A 376 -5.96 -30.55 -28.36
C ALA A 376 -5.53 -29.51 -29.41
N THR A 377 -6.16 -28.35 -29.36
CA THR A 377 -5.82 -27.11 -30.08
C THR A 377 -5.30 -26.02 -29.13
N LEU A 378 -4.69 -24.95 -29.64
CA LEU A 378 -4.29 -23.80 -28.81
C LEU A 378 -5.49 -23.03 -28.25
N ASP A 379 -6.59 -22.93 -29.03
CA ASP A 379 -7.81 -22.21 -28.63
C ASP A 379 -8.54 -22.89 -27.45
N GLU A 380 -8.49 -24.23 -27.35
CA GLU A 380 -8.97 -24.95 -26.16
C GLU A 380 -8.28 -24.48 -24.88
N PHE A 381 -6.99 -24.17 -24.92
CA PHE A 381 -6.23 -23.81 -23.72
C PHE A 381 -6.42 -22.35 -23.31
N ASP A 382 -6.79 -21.44 -24.21
CA ASP A 382 -6.99 -20.02 -23.88
C ASP A 382 -8.09 -19.80 -22.83
N GLY A 383 -9.12 -20.66 -22.80
CA GLY A 383 -10.19 -20.60 -21.78
C GLY A 383 -9.90 -21.33 -20.47
N HIS A 384 -8.72 -21.96 -20.33
CA HIS A 384 -8.41 -22.87 -19.21
C HIS A 384 -7.06 -22.60 -18.55
N LEU A 385 -6.04 -22.23 -19.32
CA LEU A 385 -4.68 -22.00 -18.85
C LEU A 385 -4.30 -20.52 -18.96
N ALA A 386 -3.23 -20.14 -18.28
CA ALA A 386 -2.60 -18.83 -18.43
C ALA A 386 -1.79 -18.74 -19.73
N THR A 387 -2.42 -18.92 -20.89
CA THR A 387 -1.75 -18.76 -22.20
C THR A 387 -1.32 -17.31 -22.43
N GLY A 388 -0.45 -17.04 -23.39
CA GLY A 388 -0.13 -15.66 -23.80
C GLY A 388 -1.39 -14.84 -24.14
N ARG A 389 -2.31 -15.40 -24.96
CA ARG A 389 -3.58 -14.74 -25.30
C ARG A 389 -4.48 -14.54 -24.07
N ALA A 390 -4.46 -15.45 -23.09
CA ALA A 390 -5.22 -15.33 -21.85
C ALA A 390 -4.56 -14.45 -20.76
N THR A 391 -3.37 -13.87 -21.02
CA THR A 391 -2.58 -13.09 -20.04
C THR A 391 -2.09 -11.74 -20.57
N ILE A 392 -2.20 -11.45 -21.87
CA ILE A 392 -1.81 -10.16 -22.48
C ILE A 392 -2.40 -8.92 -21.79
N THR A 393 -3.64 -9.01 -21.27
CA THR A 393 -4.28 -7.93 -20.49
C THR A 393 -3.52 -7.59 -19.20
N VAL A 394 -2.78 -8.54 -18.63
CA VAL A 394 -1.90 -8.31 -17.48
C VAL A 394 -0.72 -7.42 -17.89
N THR A 395 -0.04 -7.76 -19.00
CA THR A 395 1.03 -6.90 -19.57
C THR A 395 0.50 -5.53 -19.97
N ALA A 396 -0.70 -5.45 -20.57
CA ALA A 396 -1.31 -4.16 -20.93
C ALA A 396 -1.54 -3.25 -19.72
N ILE A 397 -2.00 -3.79 -18.59
CA ILE A 397 -2.15 -3.03 -17.34
C ILE A 397 -0.79 -2.65 -16.74
N LEU A 398 0.20 -3.54 -16.78
CA LEU A 398 1.54 -3.29 -16.22
C LEU A 398 2.32 -2.22 -17.01
N GLU A 399 2.37 -2.31 -18.34
CA GLU A 399 3.02 -1.30 -19.19
C GLU A 399 2.30 0.05 -19.05
N ALA A 400 0.97 0.05 -19.04
CA ALA A 400 0.17 1.25 -18.79
C ALA A 400 0.40 1.84 -17.39
N GLY A 401 0.64 1.01 -16.39
CA GLY A 401 1.01 1.42 -15.04
C GLY A 401 2.38 2.09 -15.00
N ARG A 402 3.41 1.42 -15.52
CA ARG A 402 4.78 1.96 -15.62
C ARG A 402 4.80 3.28 -16.40
N ARG A 403 4.24 3.31 -17.61
CA ARG A 403 4.14 4.54 -18.43
C ARG A 403 3.31 5.66 -17.80
N SER A 404 2.35 5.34 -16.93
CA SER A 404 1.62 6.33 -16.16
C SER A 404 2.51 6.95 -15.07
N LEU A 405 3.28 6.12 -14.36
CA LEU A 405 4.20 6.55 -13.30
C LEU A 405 5.32 7.43 -13.87
N ASP A 406 5.90 7.01 -15.00
CA ASP A 406 6.99 7.71 -15.68
C ASP A 406 6.58 9.08 -16.27
N ASP A 407 5.30 9.25 -16.70
CA ASP A 407 4.73 10.55 -17.10
C ASP A 407 3.95 11.22 -15.94
N GLY A 408 4.46 11.10 -14.72
CA GLY A 408 4.01 11.86 -13.54
C GLY A 408 2.60 11.54 -13.05
N GLY A 409 2.15 10.29 -13.19
CA GLY A 409 0.80 9.83 -12.83
C GLY A 409 -0.27 10.10 -13.90
N ARG A 410 0.12 10.52 -15.12
CA ARG A 410 -0.84 10.77 -16.20
C ARG A 410 -1.53 9.48 -16.63
N ALA A 411 -2.82 9.56 -16.94
CA ALA A 411 -3.59 8.39 -17.32
C ALA A 411 -3.20 7.82 -18.70
N ILE A 412 -3.17 6.48 -18.78
CA ILE A 412 -3.12 5.71 -20.02
C ILE A 412 -4.52 5.14 -20.30
N ARG A 413 -4.98 5.22 -21.56
CA ARG A 413 -6.12 4.45 -22.06
C ARG A 413 -5.63 3.16 -22.71
N ILE A 414 -6.34 2.07 -22.43
CA ILE A 414 -6.15 0.80 -23.13
C ILE A 414 -7.13 0.77 -24.30
N LYS A 415 -6.62 0.51 -25.50
CA LYS A 415 -7.41 0.41 -26.74
C LYS A 415 -7.64 -1.04 -27.13
N TYR A 416 -8.72 -1.25 -27.87
CA TYR A 416 -9.20 -2.51 -28.38
C TYR A 416 -9.63 -2.28 -29.84
N ASP A 417 -9.59 -3.31 -30.66
CA ASP A 417 -10.26 -3.27 -31.97
C ASP A 417 -11.78 -3.47 -31.78
N ASP A 418 -12.58 -3.04 -32.76
CA ASP A 418 -14.03 -3.28 -32.71
C ASP A 418 -14.39 -4.77 -32.85
N ASP A 419 -13.55 -5.54 -33.55
CA ASP A 419 -13.70 -6.98 -33.82
C ASP A 419 -13.33 -7.88 -32.61
N ASP A 420 -12.29 -7.52 -31.84
CA ASP A 420 -11.91 -8.21 -30.60
C ASP A 420 -11.88 -7.22 -29.43
N LYS A 421 -13.04 -7.11 -28.77
CA LYS A 421 -13.25 -6.20 -27.63
C LYS A 421 -12.47 -6.57 -26.37
N PHE A 422 -11.86 -7.76 -26.31
CA PHE A 422 -11.14 -8.26 -25.13
C PHE A 422 -9.61 -8.23 -25.29
N LEU A 423 -9.09 -8.21 -26.52
CA LEU A 423 -7.66 -8.17 -26.81
C LEU A 423 -7.11 -6.72 -26.82
N PRO A 424 -6.22 -6.33 -25.89
CA PRO A 424 -5.64 -4.98 -25.88
C PRO A 424 -4.77 -4.75 -27.12
N LYS A 425 -5.10 -3.74 -27.94
CA LYS A 425 -4.40 -3.42 -29.19
C LYS A 425 -3.27 -2.42 -29.00
N SER A 426 -3.49 -1.35 -28.24
CA SER A 426 -2.50 -0.29 -28.01
C SER A 426 -2.74 0.46 -26.70
N LEU A 427 -1.75 1.25 -26.30
CA LEU A 427 -1.72 2.01 -25.05
C LEU A 427 -1.44 3.49 -25.33
N GLU A 428 -2.46 4.33 -25.13
CA GLU A 428 -2.43 5.76 -25.46
C GLU A 428 -2.37 6.61 -24.20
N TYR A 429 -1.46 7.60 -24.16
CA TYR A 429 -1.56 8.68 -23.19
C TYR A 429 -2.85 9.47 -23.42
N VAL A 430 -3.67 9.66 -22.38
CA VAL A 430 -4.86 10.49 -22.55
C VAL A 430 -4.43 11.95 -22.73
N CYS A 431 -4.94 12.60 -23.78
CA CYS A 431 -4.60 13.99 -24.10
C CYS A 431 -5.18 14.94 -23.05
N LYS A 432 -4.37 15.88 -22.56
CA LYS A 432 -4.79 16.94 -21.63
C LYS A 432 -5.94 17.77 -22.21
N ASP A 433 -5.95 17.92 -23.54
CA ASP A 433 -6.90 18.71 -24.31
C ASP A 433 -8.15 17.93 -24.75
N SER A 434 -8.34 16.69 -24.27
CA SER A 434 -9.59 15.94 -24.52
C SER A 434 -10.75 16.55 -23.70
N PRO A 435 -11.96 16.71 -24.26
CA PRO A 435 -13.13 17.13 -23.47
C PRO A 435 -13.43 16.23 -22.26
N ALA A 436 -13.06 14.94 -22.35
CA ALA A 436 -13.16 13.99 -21.24
C ALA A 436 -12.06 14.17 -20.16
N TYR A 437 -10.99 14.90 -20.45
CA TYR A 437 -10.01 15.37 -19.46
C TYR A 437 -10.49 16.68 -18.81
N ALA A 438 -11.07 17.61 -19.59
CA ALA A 438 -11.61 18.89 -19.10
C ALA A 438 -12.78 18.80 -18.09
N LEU A 439 -13.23 17.58 -17.75
CA LEU A 439 -14.17 17.28 -16.67
C LEU A 439 -13.51 16.68 -15.42
N ASN A 440 -12.37 15.98 -15.54
CA ASN A 440 -11.67 15.33 -14.42
C ASN A 440 -10.37 16.05 -14.00
N ASP A 441 -9.81 16.93 -14.84
CA ASP A 441 -8.50 17.57 -14.64
C ASP A 441 -8.62 19.10 -14.46
N ARG A 442 -9.75 19.59 -13.95
CA ARG A 442 -9.99 21.02 -13.60
C ARG A 442 -9.23 21.47 -12.34
N MET A 443 -8.02 20.97 -12.12
CA MET A 443 -7.13 21.39 -11.04
C MET A 443 -5.74 21.82 -11.54
N LEU A 444 -5.44 21.62 -12.82
CA LEU A 444 -4.23 22.12 -13.48
C LEU A 444 -4.61 22.91 -14.74
N CYS A 445 -3.80 23.91 -15.10
CA CYS A 445 -3.95 24.73 -16.31
C CYS A 445 -5.23 25.59 -16.43
N TYR A 446 -5.47 26.51 -15.48
CA TYR A 446 -6.37 27.67 -15.71
C TYR A 446 -5.77 28.98 -15.18
N HIS A 447 -4.79 29.53 -15.90
CA HIS A 447 -4.27 30.90 -15.68
C HIS A 447 -3.84 31.65 -16.95
N SER A 448 -4.39 31.29 -18.11
CA SER A 448 -4.22 32.07 -19.35
C SER A 448 -5.35 31.84 -20.35
N LEU A 449 -6.49 32.52 -20.15
CA LEU A 449 -7.34 33.15 -21.19
C LEU A 449 -8.58 33.79 -20.55
N SER A 450 -9.03 34.92 -21.10
CA SER A 450 -10.06 35.77 -20.49
C SER A 450 -11.42 35.68 -21.20
N GLY A 451 -12.43 35.16 -20.47
CA GLY A 451 -13.84 35.56 -20.55
C GLY A 451 -14.66 35.25 -21.81
N ALA A 452 -15.57 34.27 -21.71
CA ALA A 452 -16.89 34.29 -22.36
C ALA A 452 -17.89 33.30 -21.69
N LEU A 453 -19.09 33.81 -21.38
CA LEU A 453 -20.44 33.20 -21.43
C LEU A 453 -20.67 31.68 -21.12
N VAL A 454 -21.39 31.39 -20.00
CA VAL A 454 -22.81 30.89 -19.92
C VAL A 454 -23.21 29.68 -20.81
N PRO A 455 -23.95 28.61 -20.35
CA PRO A 455 -25.06 28.59 -19.37
C PRO A 455 -25.11 27.43 -18.33
N GLU A 456 -26.29 27.23 -17.71
CA GLU A 456 -26.66 26.35 -16.58
C GLU A 456 -27.13 24.92 -16.97
N PHE A 457 -27.95 24.26 -16.10
CA PHE A 457 -28.61 22.92 -16.19
C PHE A 457 -27.71 21.70 -15.87
N ILE A 458 -28.07 20.70 -15.04
CA ILE A 458 -29.29 20.36 -14.24
C ILE A 458 -28.89 19.81 -12.86
N HIS A 459 -29.76 19.96 -11.85
CA HIS A 459 -29.65 19.30 -10.54
C HIS A 459 -30.95 18.55 -10.19
N ARG A 460 -30.89 17.22 -10.08
CA ARG A 460 -31.88 16.23 -9.53
C ARG A 460 -31.26 14.84 -9.71
N SER A 461 -31.45 13.82 -8.87
CA SER A 461 -31.86 13.69 -7.45
C SER A 461 -31.51 12.26 -7.01
N ILE A 462 -31.26 12.03 -5.72
CA ILE A 462 -31.72 10.86 -4.95
C ILE A 462 -31.32 11.07 -3.49
N THR A 463 -32.30 11.03 -2.59
CA THR A 463 -32.12 10.84 -1.15
C THR A 463 -32.71 9.49 -0.80
N ASN A 464 -31.99 8.68 -0.01
CA ASN A 464 -32.50 7.77 1.04
C ASN A 464 -31.48 6.66 1.33
N LEU A 465 -30.81 6.76 2.49
CA LEU A 465 -30.34 5.60 3.27
C LEU A 465 -30.54 5.92 4.76
N ALA A 466 -30.71 4.88 5.56
CA ALA A 466 -31.04 4.94 6.99
C ALA A 466 -29.76 5.20 7.85
N PRO A 467 -29.87 5.45 9.18
CA PRO A 467 -28.74 5.96 9.96
C PRO A 467 -27.66 4.89 10.23
N PRO A 468 -26.38 5.30 10.38
CA PRO A 468 -25.28 4.38 10.68
C PRO A 468 -25.27 3.95 12.15
N SER A 469 -24.74 2.76 12.41
CA SER A 469 -24.46 2.26 13.76
C SER A 469 -23.14 2.79 14.32
N LEU A 470 -23.06 2.82 15.66
CA LEU A 470 -22.01 3.41 16.49
C LEU A 470 -20.56 3.05 16.08
N GLN A 471 -19.73 4.08 15.84
CA GLN A 471 -18.28 3.97 15.65
C GLN A 471 -17.50 4.99 16.53
N PHE A 472 -16.20 4.75 16.79
CA PHE A 472 -15.41 5.44 17.85
C PHE A 472 -13.95 5.78 17.44
N GLN A 473 -13.57 7.06 17.31
CA GLN A 473 -12.27 7.47 16.71
C GLN A 473 -11.06 7.67 17.67
N ARG A 474 -10.05 6.76 17.67
CA ARG A 474 -8.84 6.76 18.58
C ARG A 474 -7.78 7.89 18.36
N ILE A 475 -8.15 9.18 18.38
CA ILE A 475 -7.23 10.33 18.19
C ILE A 475 -6.05 10.30 19.19
N THR A 476 -4.84 10.68 18.80
CA THR A 476 -3.68 10.81 19.72
C THR A 476 -3.02 12.19 19.57
N LEU A 477 -2.85 12.93 20.67
CA LEU A 477 -2.03 14.16 20.69
C LEU A 477 -0.56 13.81 20.96
N SER A 478 0.34 14.41 20.19
CA SER A 478 1.77 14.09 20.18
C SER A 478 2.58 14.92 21.18
N LEU A 479 3.62 14.31 21.72
CA LEU A 479 4.70 14.97 22.47
C LEU A 479 5.94 15.03 21.53
N PRO A 480 6.88 15.98 21.70
CA PRO A 480 7.70 16.47 20.59
C PRO A 480 8.80 15.52 20.11
N ALA A 481 8.96 15.45 18.77
CA ALA A 481 10.15 14.96 18.09
C ALA A 481 10.52 15.94 16.94
N THR A 482 11.57 16.74 17.16
CA THR A 482 12.33 17.58 16.22
C THR A 482 11.69 17.95 14.85
N HIS A 483 11.00 19.09 14.84
CA HIS A 483 10.99 20.11 13.78
C HIS A 483 10.84 19.71 12.29
N THR A 484 9.67 20.03 11.74
CA THR A 484 9.56 20.78 10.47
C THR A 484 8.34 21.69 10.58
N ALA A 485 8.52 23.01 10.42
CA ALA A 485 7.47 24.00 10.67
C ALA A 485 6.76 24.42 9.37
N ILE A 486 5.43 24.26 9.34
CA ILE A 486 4.59 24.77 8.24
C ILE A 486 4.14 26.19 8.58
N MET A 487 4.82 27.19 8.01
CA MET A 487 4.40 28.59 8.07
C MET A 487 3.16 28.83 7.18
N LEU A 488 1.99 29.00 7.81
CA LEU A 488 0.75 29.41 7.15
C LEU A 488 0.34 30.81 7.61
N ASN A 489 0.61 31.86 6.83
CA ASN A 489 -0.23 33.06 6.78
C ASN A 489 0.22 34.06 5.69
N SER A 490 -0.64 34.34 4.72
CA SER A 490 -1.35 35.63 4.62
C SER A 490 -2.15 35.74 3.32
N ILE A 491 -3.42 36.13 3.42
CA ILE A 491 -4.22 36.67 2.32
C ILE A 491 -4.85 37.98 2.82
N GLY A 492 -4.63 39.06 2.07
CA GLY A 492 -5.23 40.35 2.35
C GLY A 492 -4.34 41.50 1.86
N THR A 493 -4.87 42.64 1.40
CA THR A 493 -6.26 42.95 0.99
C THR A 493 -6.20 44.03 -0.08
N SER A 494 -7.18 44.10 -0.98
CA SER A 494 -7.33 45.24 -1.90
C SER A 494 -8.35 46.24 -1.38
N ARG A 495 -8.04 47.54 -1.41
CA ARG A 495 -9.04 48.62 -1.60
C ARG A 495 -8.42 49.88 -2.21
N SER A 496 -9.32 50.73 -2.71
CA SER A 496 -9.09 51.89 -3.59
C SER A 496 -8.42 53.08 -2.88
N THR A 497 -7.87 54.12 -3.54
CA THR A 497 -8.42 54.91 -4.68
C THR A 497 -7.37 55.71 -5.48
N SER A 498 -7.78 56.20 -6.66
CA SER A 498 -7.45 57.53 -7.22
C SER A 498 -6.05 57.86 -7.80
N ASN A 499 -6.03 57.95 -9.14
CA ASN A 499 -5.43 59.02 -9.98
C ASN A 499 -3.94 59.04 -10.47
N ARG A 500 -3.83 59.42 -11.76
CA ARG A 500 -2.79 60.19 -12.47
C ARG A 500 -1.46 59.56 -12.99
N ILE A 501 -1.47 59.33 -14.32
CA ILE A 501 -0.61 59.99 -15.35
C ILE A 501 0.90 59.61 -15.53
N ARG A 502 1.17 59.07 -16.74
CA ARG A 502 2.38 59.19 -17.64
C ARG A 502 3.72 58.44 -17.39
N SER A 503 4.06 57.68 -18.46
CA SER A 503 5.30 57.73 -19.30
C SER A 503 6.66 57.11 -18.90
N GLN A 504 7.17 56.25 -19.81
CA GLN A 504 8.58 56.11 -20.27
C GLN A 504 9.65 55.59 -19.25
N SER A 505 10.75 54.91 -19.62
CA SER A 505 11.18 54.18 -20.85
C SER A 505 12.40 53.24 -20.55
N ARG A 506 13.00 52.60 -21.58
CA ARG A 506 14.42 52.14 -21.81
C ARG A 506 15.43 52.12 -20.62
N SER A 507 16.45 51.26 -20.49
CA SER A 507 17.22 50.32 -21.37
C SER A 507 18.16 49.43 -20.48
N ARG A 508 18.51 48.16 -20.78
CA ARG A 508 19.47 47.54 -21.76
C ARG A 508 21.00 47.61 -21.40
N ARG A 509 21.72 46.49 -21.60
CA ARG A 509 23.18 46.16 -21.38
C ARG A 509 23.54 45.66 -19.97
N MET A 510 24.43 44.68 -19.70
CA MET A 510 25.60 44.00 -20.35
C MET A 510 27.00 44.60 -20.14
N HIS A 511 27.80 43.98 -19.25
CA HIS A 511 29.09 43.25 -19.50
C HIS A 511 29.66 42.73 -18.13
N ASN A 512 30.35 41.58 -17.98
CA ASN A 512 31.69 41.13 -18.47
C ASN A 512 32.84 41.93 -17.80
N THR A 513 33.96 41.39 -17.24
CA THR A 513 34.78 40.17 -17.51
C THR A 513 35.62 39.68 -16.28
N ARG A 514 36.21 38.45 -16.37
CA ARG A 514 37.54 37.89 -15.91
C ARG A 514 38.37 38.63 -14.81
N SER A 515 39.17 37.98 -13.92
CA SER A 515 40.27 37.01 -14.17
C SER A 515 40.85 36.29 -12.90
N ALA A 516 41.82 35.37 -13.08
CA ALA A 516 42.72 34.73 -12.08
C ALA A 516 44.23 34.92 -12.50
N PRO A 517 45.35 34.31 -11.97
CA PRO A 517 45.55 32.92 -11.42
C PRO A 517 46.68 32.70 -10.33
N THR A 518 47.11 31.42 -10.12
CA THR A 518 48.40 30.88 -9.52
C THR A 518 48.73 31.07 -8.02
N GLY A 519 49.42 30.16 -7.28
CA GLY A 519 49.89 28.78 -7.58
C GLY A 519 50.74 28.07 -6.45
N ASP A 520 50.82 26.72 -6.52
CA ASP A 520 51.91 25.74 -6.22
C ASP A 520 52.60 25.47 -4.83
N THR A 521 52.16 24.36 -4.17
CA THR A 521 52.88 23.13 -3.64
C THR A 521 53.87 23.08 -2.40
N PRO A 522 54.07 21.88 -1.74
CA PRO A 522 54.62 21.63 -0.35
C PRO A 522 55.96 20.78 -0.37
N PRO A 523 56.45 19.90 0.59
CA PRO A 523 55.94 19.23 1.84
C PRO A 523 56.94 19.10 3.06
N GLY A 524 56.72 18.17 4.02
CA GLY A 524 57.74 17.65 4.98
C GLY A 524 57.30 16.81 6.23
N ASP A 525 57.48 15.48 6.17
CA ASP A 525 57.91 14.42 7.15
C ASP A 525 57.40 14.22 8.63
N GLU A 526 57.58 12.97 9.13
CA GLU A 526 57.31 12.40 10.50
C GLU A 526 58.62 12.27 11.37
N PRO A 527 58.83 11.37 12.40
CA PRO A 527 57.98 10.50 13.29
C PRO A 527 58.41 10.46 14.81
N GLY A 528 57.80 9.60 15.68
CA GLY A 528 58.55 8.98 16.82
C GLY A 528 57.89 8.59 18.19
N CYS A 529 57.58 7.29 18.37
CA CYS A 529 57.94 6.37 19.51
C CYS A 529 57.63 6.53 21.05
N ILE A 530 56.95 5.49 21.59
CA ILE A 530 57.30 4.60 22.76
C ILE A 530 57.14 5.04 24.27
N GLY A 531 56.53 4.16 25.10
CA GLY A 531 56.57 4.17 26.61
C GLY A 531 55.90 2.92 27.26
N ARG A 532 56.27 2.49 28.50
CA ARG A 532 55.81 1.20 29.14
C ARG A 532 56.01 1.10 30.68
N LYS A 533 55.32 0.14 31.37
CA LYS A 533 55.45 -0.37 32.79
C LYS A 533 54.76 0.42 33.94
N GLN A 534 54.49 -0.07 35.18
CA GLN A 534 54.14 -1.40 35.81
C GLN A 534 53.71 -1.22 37.31
N GLY A 535 52.75 -2.03 37.84
CA GLY A 535 52.51 -2.31 39.30
C GLY A 535 51.84 -1.22 40.18
N SER A 536 51.37 -1.46 41.42
CA SER A 536 50.91 -2.69 42.13
C SER A 536 50.16 -2.38 43.47
N SER A 537 49.41 -3.38 44.00
CA SER A 537 49.10 -3.68 45.45
C SER A 537 48.19 -2.81 46.37
N THR A 538 47.31 -3.54 47.12
CA THR A 538 46.85 -3.39 48.55
C THR A 538 45.88 -2.28 49.05
N SER A 539 44.59 -2.66 49.16
CA SER A 539 43.72 -2.70 50.37
C SER A 539 43.48 -1.52 51.37
N SER A 540 42.18 -1.19 51.50
CA SER A 540 41.37 -1.07 52.75
C SER A 540 41.21 0.24 53.55
N SER A 541 40.05 0.32 54.22
CA SER A 541 39.54 1.20 55.32
C SER A 541 39.24 2.70 55.08
N SER A 542 37.92 2.99 55.07
CA SER A 542 37.19 4.07 55.78
C SER A 542 37.63 5.55 55.73
N GLY A 543 36.67 6.43 55.40
CA GLY A 543 36.70 7.88 55.65
C GLY A 543 35.88 8.63 54.60
N ASP A 544 34.98 9.52 55.03
CA ASP A 544 34.19 10.38 54.15
C ASP A 544 34.97 11.64 53.75
N GLU A 545 34.94 12.03 52.46
CA GLU A 545 35.28 13.41 52.04
C GLU A 545 34.67 13.76 50.66
N GLU A 546 34.62 15.06 50.34
CA GLU A 546 33.98 15.59 49.12
C GLU A 546 34.88 15.47 47.87
N SER A 547 34.31 15.16 46.68
CA SER A 547 34.73 15.76 45.38
C SER A 547 33.96 15.22 44.15
N PRO A 548 33.71 16.06 43.12
CA PRO A 548 33.40 15.66 41.74
C PRO A 548 34.68 15.64 40.85
N PRO A 549 34.62 15.30 39.54
CA PRO A 549 33.64 14.50 38.80
C PRO A 549 34.26 13.25 38.12
N GLY A 550 33.49 12.16 37.97
CA GLY A 550 33.92 10.91 37.32
C GLY A 550 33.24 10.62 35.96
N LYS A 551 33.95 9.96 35.04
CA LYS A 551 33.43 9.60 33.69
C LYS A 551 32.54 8.34 33.71
N ALA A 552 31.70 8.24 32.68
CA ALA A 552 30.73 7.16 32.49
C ALA A 552 31.34 5.75 32.39
N VAL A 553 30.63 4.79 32.96
CA VAL A 553 30.66 3.35 32.61
C VAL A 553 29.22 2.94 32.29
N VAL A 554 29.03 2.12 31.26
CA VAL A 554 27.71 1.70 30.77
C VAL A 554 27.43 0.25 31.16
N LEU A 555 26.22 -0.02 31.65
CA LEU A 555 25.38 -1.25 31.52
C LEU A 555 24.41 -1.35 32.71
N PRO A 556 23.22 -1.99 32.57
CA PRO A 556 22.36 -2.15 31.39
C PRO A 556 20.98 -1.48 31.58
N HIS A 557 20.29 -1.13 30.49
CA HIS A 557 18.91 -0.62 30.59
C HIS A 557 17.90 -1.74 30.89
N LEU A 558 17.35 -1.75 32.12
CA LEU A 558 16.05 -2.39 32.37
C LEU A 558 14.92 -1.59 31.69
N GLY A 559 13.97 -2.31 31.10
CA GLY A 559 13.12 -1.78 30.03
C GLY A 559 12.00 -0.82 30.47
N ALA A 560 11.72 0.17 29.61
CA ALA A 560 10.48 0.93 29.64
C ALA A 560 9.52 0.40 28.55
N ASN A 561 8.39 -0.18 28.95
CA ASN A 561 7.38 -0.69 28.02
C ASN A 561 6.71 0.45 27.24
N SER A 562 7.14 0.69 26.00
CA SER A 562 6.47 1.60 25.06
C SER A 562 5.35 0.89 24.30
N TYR A 563 4.12 1.00 24.80
CA TYR A 563 2.92 0.49 24.13
C TYR A 563 2.72 1.20 22.77
N ARG A 564 2.79 0.44 21.66
CA ARG A 564 2.43 0.92 20.31
C ARG A 564 1.03 0.41 19.95
N PRO A 565 0.12 1.26 19.43
CA PRO A 565 -1.15 0.81 18.83
C PRO A 565 -0.92 -0.01 17.55
N ASP A 566 -1.93 -0.80 17.19
CA ASP A 566 -1.92 -1.69 16.03
C ASP A 566 -2.32 -0.98 14.71
N TYR A 567 -1.91 -1.55 13.57
CA TYR A 567 -2.11 -1.01 12.23
C TYR A 567 -3.58 -1.01 11.78
N HIS A 568 -4.40 -2.00 12.21
CA HIS A 568 -5.84 -2.01 11.90
C HIS A 568 -6.55 -0.75 12.44
N GLN A 569 -6.19 -0.32 13.64
CA GLN A 569 -6.75 0.87 14.26
C GLN A 569 -6.37 2.15 13.52
N GLN A 570 -5.26 2.16 12.75
CA GLN A 570 -4.89 3.30 11.92
C GLN A 570 -5.75 3.41 10.65
N GLN A 571 -6.30 2.31 10.13
CA GLN A 571 -7.26 2.36 9.02
C GLN A 571 -8.69 2.68 9.49
N GLU A 572 -9.15 2.08 10.59
CA GLU A 572 -10.42 2.47 11.25
C GLU A 572 -10.45 3.98 11.55
N LEU A 573 -9.34 4.51 12.08
CA LEU A 573 -9.14 5.93 12.38
C LEU A 573 -9.35 6.86 11.19
N LEU A 574 -8.92 6.43 10.00
CA LEU A 574 -8.93 7.24 8.79
C LEU A 574 -10.32 7.24 8.13
N LEU A 575 -11.02 6.09 8.16
CA LEU A 575 -12.42 6.00 7.73
C LEU A 575 -13.33 6.84 8.64
N LEU A 576 -13.20 6.70 9.95
CA LEU A 576 -13.89 7.56 10.92
C LEU A 576 -13.59 9.05 10.72
N ALA A 577 -12.34 9.43 10.37
CA ALA A 577 -12.00 10.83 10.09
C ALA A 577 -12.80 11.41 8.91
N VAL A 578 -13.05 10.60 7.88
CA VAL A 578 -13.85 10.99 6.71
C VAL A 578 -15.33 11.09 7.10
N GLU A 579 -15.87 10.12 7.84
CA GLU A 579 -17.26 10.14 8.29
C GLU A 579 -17.57 11.33 9.22
N THR A 580 -16.76 11.57 10.26
CA THR A 580 -16.98 12.69 11.18
C THR A 580 -16.81 14.04 10.49
N THR A 581 -15.86 14.17 9.57
CA THR A 581 -15.71 15.36 8.72
C THR A 581 -16.92 15.56 7.80
N ASN A 582 -17.52 14.50 7.28
CA ASN A 582 -18.71 14.58 6.43
C ASN A 582 -19.96 14.98 7.24
N VAL A 583 -20.16 14.46 8.46
CA VAL A 583 -21.23 14.91 9.37
C VAL A 583 -21.03 16.39 9.73
N PHE A 584 -19.81 16.80 10.10
CA PHE A 584 -19.49 18.20 10.38
C PHE A 584 -19.83 19.12 9.19
N ARG A 585 -19.41 18.75 7.97
CA ARG A 585 -19.71 19.51 6.74
C ARG A 585 -21.20 19.55 6.42
N GLY A 586 -21.91 18.43 6.54
CA GLY A 586 -23.35 18.34 6.28
C GLY A 586 -24.19 19.15 7.28
N TRP A 587 -23.81 19.14 8.56
CA TRP A 587 -24.39 20.06 9.54
C TRP A 587 -24.07 21.52 9.20
N LEU A 588 -22.84 21.84 8.80
CA LEU A 588 -22.42 23.20 8.48
C LEU A 588 -23.20 23.78 7.28
N SER A 589 -23.44 22.98 6.24
CA SER A 589 -24.27 23.34 5.08
C SER A 589 -25.78 23.26 5.33
N GLY A 590 -26.23 22.65 6.44
CA GLY A 590 -27.65 22.43 6.74
C GLY A 590 -28.31 21.35 5.89
N SER A 591 -27.51 20.44 5.30
CA SER A 591 -27.96 19.41 4.35
C SER A 591 -27.62 17.98 4.80
N GLY A 592 -27.24 17.79 6.07
CA GLY A 592 -26.89 16.50 6.67
C GLY A 592 -27.42 16.35 8.10
N PRO A 593 -27.31 15.15 8.69
CA PRO A 593 -27.88 14.83 10.00
C PRO A 593 -27.20 15.61 11.14
N THR A 594 -27.96 15.84 12.21
CA THR A 594 -27.55 16.52 13.46
C THR A 594 -27.02 15.58 14.54
N SER A 595 -26.71 14.33 14.18
CA SER A 595 -26.27 13.28 15.12
C SER A 595 -24.97 13.65 15.85
N PRO A 596 -24.80 13.26 17.14
CA PRO A 596 -23.56 13.49 17.87
C PRO A 596 -22.36 12.79 17.23
N ILE A 597 -21.24 13.49 17.10
CA ILE A 597 -19.97 12.95 16.62
C ILE A 597 -19.18 12.37 17.80
N VAL A 598 -18.68 11.13 17.72
CA VAL A 598 -17.94 10.49 18.84
C VAL A 598 -16.49 10.15 18.50
N ASN A 599 -15.61 10.90 19.16
CA ASN A 599 -14.17 10.76 19.15
C ASN A 599 -13.69 10.06 20.44
N VAL A 600 -12.47 9.54 20.42
CA VAL A 600 -11.79 8.85 21.54
C VAL A 600 -10.34 9.33 21.60
N VAL A 601 -10.10 10.43 22.32
CA VAL A 601 -8.78 11.05 22.40
C VAL A 601 -7.92 10.33 23.44
N GLN A 602 -6.94 9.57 22.98
CA GLN A 602 -5.90 9.01 23.83
C GLN A 602 -4.80 10.02 24.11
N LEU A 603 -4.69 10.35 25.39
CA LEU A 603 -3.59 11.11 25.97
C LEU A 603 -2.90 10.16 26.98
N PRO A 604 -1.55 10.10 27.03
CA PRO A 604 -0.86 9.35 28.08
C PRO A 604 -1.37 9.68 29.50
N LYS A 605 -1.34 8.69 30.40
CA LYS A 605 -1.89 8.84 31.77
C LYS A 605 -1.03 9.68 32.71
N LYS A 606 0.19 10.04 32.28
CA LYS A 606 1.08 10.98 32.95
C LYS A 606 1.66 11.90 31.87
N ILE A 607 1.22 13.16 31.84
CA ILE A 607 1.71 14.23 30.98
C ILE A 607 1.86 15.47 31.86
N ARG A 608 2.91 16.26 31.66
CA ARG A 608 3.06 17.58 32.28
C ARG A 608 2.53 18.64 31.32
N TYR A 609 2.03 19.74 31.85
CA TYR A 609 1.51 20.87 31.04
C TYR A 609 2.51 21.38 29.98
N THR A 610 3.81 21.22 30.23
CA THR A 610 4.93 21.59 29.35
C THR A 610 5.14 20.69 28.13
N ASP A 611 4.53 19.50 28.10
CA ASP A 611 4.90 18.46 27.13
C ASP A 611 4.11 18.58 25.80
N PHE A 612 3.06 19.40 25.77
CA PHE A 612 2.24 19.67 24.58
C PHE A 612 2.84 20.79 23.73
N GLN A 613 2.95 20.56 22.42
CA GLN A 613 3.12 21.62 21.43
C GLN A 613 1.74 22.11 20.99
N LEU A 614 1.30 23.25 21.54
CA LEU A 614 0.00 23.85 21.19
C LEU A 614 0.11 24.72 19.93
N SER A 615 -1.02 24.95 19.28
CA SER A 615 -1.16 25.96 18.24
C SER A 615 -1.18 27.38 18.85
N ASP A 616 -1.02 28.41 18.02
CA ASP A 616 -1.18 29.82 18.45
C ASP A 616 -2.54 30.08 19.11
N GLY A 617 -3.60 29.37 18.67
CA GLY A 617 -4.93 29.45 19.25
C GLY A 617 -5.02 28.77 20.62
N GLY A 618 -4.46 27.57 20.77
CA GLY A 618 -4.38 26.88 22.06
C GLY A 618 -3.54 27.64 23.09
N HIS A 619 -2.40 28.19 22.66
CA HIS A 619 -1.59 29.10 23.49
C HIS A 619 -2.36 30.36 23.89
N ARG A 620 -3.16 30.97 23.00
CA ARG A 620 -3.98 32.15 23.32
C ARG A 620 -5.09 31.83 24.32
N ILE A 621 -5.79 30.70 24.19
CA ILE A 621 -6.79 30.24 25.18
C ILE A 621 -6.13 29.97 26.55
N LEU A 622 -4.91 29.42 26.56
CA LEU A 622 -4.18 29.12 27.80
C LEU A 622 -3.64 30.36 28.53
N THR A 623 -3.38 31.47 27.81
CA THR A 623 -2.67 32.65 28.35
C THR A 623 -3.54 33.88 28.57
N VAL A 624 -4.66 34.01 27.86
CA VAL A 624 -5.64 35.08 28.09
C VAL A 624 -6.49 34.74 29.32
N PRO A 625 -6.82 35.71 30.21
CA PRO A 625 -7.74 35.48 31.32
C PRO A 625 -9.08 34.86 30.89
N ASN A 626 -9.59 33.99 31.76
CA ASN A 626 -10.78 33.17 31.57
C ASN A 626 -11.71 33.41 32.78
N ALA A 627 -13.02 33.58 32.57
CA ALA A 627 -13.97 33.82 33.65
C ALA A 627 -14.36 32.51 34.38
N GLY A 628 -14.15 31.35 33.74
CA GLY A 628 -14.28 30.00 34.30
C GLY A 628 -13.01 29.45 34.97
N GLY A 629 -12.98 29.47 36.31
CA GLY A 629 -11.86 28.88 37.06
C GLY A 629 -11.66 27.36 36.85
N ASN A 630 -10.41 26.92 36.95
CA ASN A 630 -9.97 25.50 37.05
C ASN A 630 -10.29 24.57 35.84
N SER A 631 -10.68 25.10 34.68
CA SER A 631 -11.15 24.27 33.54
C SER A 631 -10.35 24.42 32.24
N VAL A 632 -9.53 25.47 32.13
CA VAL A 632 -8.79 25.93 30.93
C VAL A 632 -8.19 24.80 30.08
N TRP A 633 -7.54 23.79 30.67
CA TRP A 633 -6.95 22.69 29.89
C TRP A 633 -7.96 21.84 29.13
N SER A 634 -9.20 21.70 29.63
CA SER A 634 -10.27 21.03 28.88
C SER A 634 -10.76 21.86 27.67
N GLU A 635 -10.63 23.19 27.72
CA GLU A 635 -10.97 24.10 26.62
C GLU A 635 -9.82 24.22 25.60
N VAL A 636 -8.57 24.30 26.06
CA VAL A 636 -7.37 24.26 25.20
C VAL A 636 -7.31 22.95 24.41
N LEU A 637 -7.45 21.80 25.08
CA LEU A 637 -7.46 20.50 24.40
C LEU A 637 -8.71 20.32 23.54
N SER A 638 -9.84 20.95 23.89
CA SER A 638 -11.02 21.01 23.02
C SER A 638 -10.72 21.78 21.72
N PHE A 639 -10.02 22.91 21.81
CA PHE A 639 -9.64 23.71 20.66
C PHE A 639 -8.65 22.98 19.75
N GLU A 640 -7.61 22.34 20.29
CA GLU A 640 -6.65 21.56 19.51
C GLU A 640 -7.32 20.39 18.77
N VAL A 641 -8.23 19.65 19.43
CA VAL A 641 -8.97 18.55 18.78
C VAL A 641 -9.86 19.04 17.64
N LEU A 642 -10.65 20.10 17.86
CA LEU A 642 -11.55 20.63 16.82
C LEU A 642 -10.78 21.31 15.67
N THR A 643 -9.63 21.91 15.97
CA THR A 643 -8.72 22.51 14.97
C THR A 643 -8.05 21.43 14.12
N GLY A 644 -7.52 20.38 14.75
CA GLY A 644 -6.88 19.25 14.05
C GLY A 644 -7.84 18.43 13.19
N LEU A 645 -9.11 18.29 13.60
CA LEU A 645 -10.14 17.59 12.82
C LEU A 645 -10.72 18.43 11.68
N TYR A 646 -11.09 19.68 11.94
CA TYR A 646 -11.95 20.46 11.03
C TYR A 646 -11.30 21.74 10.48
N GLY A 647 -10.02 22.01 10.80
CA GLY A 647 -9.27 23.17 10.29
C GLY A 647 -9.74 24.53 10.81
N LEU A 648 -10.42 24.54 11.98
CA LEU A 648 -11.01 25.74 12.58
C LEU A 648 -9.91 26.72 13.05
N ARG A 649 -10.21 28.02 13.05
CA ARG A 649 -9.30 29.07 13.53
C ARG A 649 -9.93 29.85 14.68
N LEU A 650 -9.22 30.00 15.79
CA LEU A 650 -9.67 30.79 16.95
C LEU A 650 -9.98 32.23 16.50
N GLN A 651 -11.18 32.69 16.84
CA GLN A 651 -11.64 34.05 16.55
C GLN A 651 -11.59 34.90 17.83
N ARG A 652 -12.26 34.44 18.90
CA ARG A 652 -12.31 35.11 20.21
C ARG A 652 -12.28 34.12 21.37
N THR A 653 -11.64 34.50 22.48
CA THR A 653 -11.72 33.75 23.76
C THR A 653 -12.93 34.19 24.60
N GLU A 654 -13.29 33.45 25.65
CA GLU A 654 -14.46 33.71 26.51
C GLU A 654 -14.66 35.21 26.87
N MET A 655 -13.62 35.85 27.43
CA MET A 655 -13.68 37.25 27.88
C MET A 655 -13.69 38.29 26.76
N GLU A 656 -13.48 37.88 25.50
CA GLU A 656 -13.62 38.73 24.31
C GLU A 656 -15.03 38.66 23.71
N LEU A 657 -15.88 37.74 24.19
CA LEU A 657 -17.27 37.59 23.74
C LEU A 657 -18.20 38.57 24.46
N GLN A 658 -19.04 39.26 23.68
CA GLN A 658 -19.95 40.28 24.17
C GLN A 658 -21.40 39.83 23.98
N TYR A 659 -22.21 40.02 25.03
CA TYR A 659 -23.62 39.64 25.12
C TYR A 659 -24.48 40.86 25.44
N MET A 660 -25.77 40.79 25.15
CA MET A 660 -26.71 41.92 25.29
C MET A 660 -26.80 42.46 26.72
N TRP A 661 -26.64 41.59 27.73
CA TRP A 661 -26.78 41.95 29.15
C TRP A 661 -25.69 41.27 30.00
N HIS A 662 -25.35 41.86 31.14
CA HIS A 662 -24.46 41.23 32.11
C HIS A 662 -25.17 40.04 32.77
N GLY A 663 -24.49 38.89 32.88
CA GLY A 663 -25.03 37.67 33.50
C GLY A 663 -25.70 36.66 32.55
N CYS A 664 -25.65 36.89 31.22
CA CYS A 664 -26.01 35.87 30.23
C CYS A 664 -25.20 34.57 30.38
N LYS A 665 -25.67 33.46 29.78
CA LYS A 665 -24.83 32.28 29.58
C LYS A 665 -23.80 32.58 28.50
N ILE A 666 -22.53 32.35 28.83
CA ILE A 666 -21.38 32.61 27.98
C ILE A 666 -20.95 31.31 27.30
N THR A 667 -20.36 31.44 26.12
CA THR A 667 -19.74 30.37 25.32
C THR A 667 -18.22 30.41 25.55
N ASP A 668 -17.59 29.26 25.76
CA ASP A 668 -16.19 29.17 26.23
C ASP A 668 -15.17 29.77 25.22
N TYR A 669 -15.40 29.66 23.91
CA TYR A 669 -14.69 30.44 22.87
C TYR A 669 -15.47 30.48 21.54
N SER A 670 -15.06 31.32 20.58
CA SER A 670 -15.57 31.29 19.20
C SER A 670 -14.48 31.02 18.18
N VAL A 671 -14.84 30.27 17.13
CA VAL A 671 -13.95 29.86 16.03
C VAL A 671 -14.54 30.24 14.68
N SER A 672 -13.70 30.21 13.65
CA SER A 672 -14.05 30.52 12.27
C SER A 672 -13.60 29.39 11.33
N ILE A 673 -14.39 29.15 10.28
CA ILE A 673 -14.03 28.26 9.18
C ILE A 673 -14.27 28.97 7.84
N SER A 674 -13.31 28.87 6.93
CA SER A 674 -13.44 29.40 5.57
C SER A 674 -14.22 28.42 4.70
N CYS A 675 -15.35 28.86 4.19
CA CYS A 675 -16.01 28.23 3.05
C CYS A 675 -15.46 28.85 1.76
N GLY A 676 -15.53 28.11 0.64
CA GLY A 676 -15.16 28.65 -0.67
C GLY A 676 -15.99 29.89 -1.01
N ASN A 677 -15.40 30.82 -1.78
CA ASN A 677 -15.95 32.13 -2.15
C ASN A 677 -15.80 33.26 -1.09
N ASN A 678 -14.70 33.28 -0.32
CA ASN A 678 -14.39 34.30 0.70
C ASN A 678 -15.42 34.43 1.85
N THR A 679 -16.30 33.45 2.03
CA THR A 679 -17.27 33.42 3.13
C THR A 679 -16.68 32.69 4.34
N SER A 680 -16.61 33.39 5.48
CA SER A 680 -16.19 32.80 6.76
C SER A 680 -17.42 32.57 7.63
N ILE A 681 -17.63 31.33 8.08
CA ILE A 681 -18.67 31.01 9.07
C ILE A 681 -18.05 31.13 10.46
N SER A 682 -18.66 31.95 11.32
CA SER A 682 -18.31 32.02 12.75
C SER A 682 -19.15 31.00 13.52
N LEU A 683 -18.53 30.28 14.46
CA LEU A 683 -19.14 29.25 15.30
C LEU A 683 -18.80 29.52 16.76
N GLY A 684 -19.79 29.48 17.65
CA GLY A 684 -19.53 29.39 19.09
C GLY A 684 -19.16 27.95 19.49
N VAL A 685 -18.24 27.77 20.43
CA VAL A 685 -17.88 26.45 20.97
C VAL A 685 -18.01 26.47 22.48
N SER A 686 -18.91 25.63 23.00
CA SER A 686 -19.04 25.41 24.43
C SER A 686 -18.44 24.08 24.86
N VAL A 687 -17.80 24.06 26.03
CA VAL A 687 -17.06 22.89 26.53
C VAL A 687 -17.70 22.36 27.81
N THR A 688 -17.67 21.04 28.01
CA THR A 688 -18.06 20.43 29.28
C THR A 688 -17.39 19.08 29.49
N ARG A 689 -17.52 18.52 30.70
CA ARG A 689 -16.96 17.23 31.12
C ARG A 689 -18.07 16.34 31.64
N ALA A 690 -18.22 15.15 31.09
CA ALA A 690 -19.14 14.12 31.55
C ALA A 690 -18.37 13.10 32.40
N MET A 691 -18.57 13.21 33.71
CA MET A 691 -17.96 12.40 34.76
C MET A 691 -18.86 12.45 36.02
N LYS A 692 -18.82 11.43 36.87
CA LYS A 692 -19.46 11.46 38.20
C LYS A 692 -18.40 11.28 39.28
N PHE A 693 -18.34 12.21 40.23
CA PHE A 693 -17.39 12.11 41.34
C PHE A 693 -17.92 11.12 42.39
N ARG A 694 -17.28 9.95 42.49
CA ARG A 694 -17.66 8.83 43.38
C ARG A 694 -19.04 8.22 43.09
N GLY A 695 -19.23 7.76 41.85
CA GLY A 695 -20.36 6.91 41.45
C GLY A 695 -20.26 6.53 39.98
N THR A 696 -21.13 5.63 39.52
CA THR A 696 -21.33 5.39 38.07
C THR A 696 -22.11 6.56 37.48
N PHE A 697 -21.67 7.08 36.34
CA PHE A 697 -22.44 8.06 35.57
C PHE A 697 -23.60 7.35 34.88
N THR A 698 -24.84 7.78 35.12
CA THR A 698 -26.06 7.10 34.65
C THR A 698 -26.77 7.91 33.56
N ARG A 699 -27.75 7.29 32.91
CA ARG A 699 -28.63 7.92 31.92
C ARG A 699 -29.23 9.25 32.38
N GLU A 700 -29.69 9.31 33.62
CA GLU A 700 -30.30 10.52 34.19
C GLU A 700 -29.26 11.64 34.42
N ASP A 701 -27.99 11.30 34.68
CA ASP A 701 -26.90 12.29 34.68
C ASP A 701 -26.63 12.81 33.26
N ALA A 702 -26.74 11.95 32.25
CA ALA A 702 -26.51 12.29 30.84
C ALA A 702 -27.57 13.28 30.34
N GLU A 703 -28.86 12.97 30.54
CA GLU A 703 -29.99 13.85 30.23
C GLU A 703 -29.87 15.20 30.97
N SER A 704 -29.66 15.15 32.29
CA SER A 704 -29.53 16.34 33.12
C SER A 704 -28.36 17.24 32.70
N LEU A 705 -27.23 16.65 32.29
CA LEU A 705 -26.08 17.37 31.74
C LEU A 705 -26.41 17.99 30.37
N LEU A 706 -27.02 17.23 29.46
CA LEU A 706 -27.35 17.67 28.10
C LEU A 706 -28.40 18.77 28.09
N VAL A 707 -29.55 18.59 28.76
CA VAL A 707 -30.61 19.61 28.89
C VAL A 707 -30.05 20.92 29.44
N LYS A 708 -29.23 20.84 30.49
CA LYS A 708 -28.59 22.00 31.12
C LYS A 708 -27.57 22.70 30.21
N LYS A 709 -26.78 21.95 29.45
CA LYS A 709 -25.73 22.52 28.57
C LYS A 709 -26.30 23.02 27.24
N LEU A 710 -27.17 22.26 26.58
CA LEU A 710 -27.86 22.69 25.36
C LEU A 710 -28.79 23.88 25.61
N GLY A 711 -29.54 23.90 26.71
CA GLY A 711 -30.30 25.09 27.14
C GLY A 711 -29.40 26.31 27.40
N GLY A 712 -28.17 26.08 27.87
CA GLY A 712 -27.13 27.11 27.98
C GLY A 712 -26.66 27.64 26.62
N VAL A 713 -26.33 26.75 25.69
CA VAL A 713 -25.92 27.07 24.31
C VAL A 713 -27.03 27.82 23.55
N ASN A 714 -28.26 27.34 23.62
CA ASN A 714 -29.42 28.00 22.99
C ASN A 714 -29.74 29.35 23.64
N SER A 715 -29.33 29.57 24.89
CA SER A 715 -29.37 30.89 25.53
C SER A 715 -28.23 31.80 25.06
N SER A 716 -27.00 31.28 24.91
CA SER A 716 -25.87 32.09 24.45
C SER A 716 -25.99 32.49 22.96
N THR A 717 -26.50 31.61 22.08
CA THR A 717 -26.83 31.95 20.68
C THR A 717 -27.81 33.12 20.58
N ARG A 718 -28.83 33.17 21.45
CA ARG A 718 -29.90 34.19 21.40
C ARG A 718 -29.49 35.55 21.96
N HIS A 719 -28.43 35.63 22.76
CA HIS A 719 -28.03 36.86 23.47
C HIS A 719 -26.63 37.36 23.11
N VAL A 720 -25.89 36.69 22.22
CA VAL A 720 -24.62 37.20 21.72
C VAL A 720 -24.84 38.43 20.83
N LEU A 721 -24.00 39.46 20.95
CA LEU A 721 -24.09 40.61 20.07
C LEU A 721 -23.79 40.23 18.61
N GLN A 722 -24.47 40.90 17.67
CA GLN A 722 -24.35 40.64 16.23
C GLN A 722 -22.93 40.90 15.69
N SER A 723 -22.11 41.69 16.41
CA SER A 723 -20.67 41.88 16.17
C SER A 723 -19.82 40.61 16.37
N ASN A 724 -20.35 39.60 17.06
CA ASN A 724 -19.71 38.31 17.31
C ASN A 724 -20.28 37.20 16.41
N GLY A 725 -21.58 37.24 16.12
CA GLY A 725 -22.11 36.85 14.80
C GLY A 725 -22.06 35.37 14.40
N TRP A 726 -22.28 34.43 15.33
CA TRP A 726 -22.56 33.02 14.98
C TRP A 726 -24.05 32.70 15.07
N ASN A 727 -24.52 31.79 14.21
CA ASN A 727 -25.88 31.23 14.22
C ASN A 727 -25.90 29.69 14.38
N LYS A 728 -24.72 29.10 14.57
CA LYS A 728 -24.43 27.69 14.78
C LYS A 728 -23.43 27.57 15.95
N GLN A 729 -23.57 26.54 16.77
CA GLN A 729 -22.61 26.26 17.86
C GLN A 729 -22.22 24.78 17.93
N ILE A 730 -21.06 24.52 18.51
CA ILE A 730 -20.56 23.18 18.85
C ILE A 730 -20.62 23.03 20.37
N LEU A 731 -21.23 21.95 20.87
CA LEU A 731 -21.10 21.52 22.26
C LEU A 731 -20.09 20.36 22.31
N HIS A 732 -18.88 20.62 22.82
CA HIS A 732 -17.85 19.61 22.99
C HIS A 732 -17.89 19.01 24.41
N ILE A 733 -18.15 17.71 24.50
CA ILE A 733 -18.30 16.95 25.73
C ILE A 733 -17.12 16.01 25.91
N TRP A 734 -16.29 16.26 26.93
CA TRP A 734 -15.24 15.34 27.35
C TRP A 734 -15.83 14.21 28.20
N ALA A 735 -16.00 13.01 27.65
CA ALA A 735 -16.54 11.84 28.34
C ALA A 735 -15.42 10.99 28.96
N GLN A 736 -15.47 10.71 30.27
CA GLN A 736 -14.34 10.07 30.95
C GLN A 736 -14.05 8.63 30.47
N HIS A 737 -15.08 7.91 30.04
CA HIS A 737 -15.01 6.51 29.58
C HIS A 737 -15.98 6.26 28.41
N LYS A 738 -15.74 5.21 27.60
CA LYS A 738 -16.57 4.93 26.41
C LYS A 738 -18.06 4.78 26.71
N TYR A 739 -18.42 4.14 27.84
CA TYR A 739 -19.83 3.95 28.21
C TYR A 739 -20.55 5.30 28.42
N ILE A 740 -19.87 6.31 28.98
CA ILE A 740 -20.43 7.65 29.19
C ILE A 740 -20.80 8.32 27.86
N ALA A 741 -20.06 8.05 26.78
CA ALA A 741 -20.44 8.54 25.45
C ALA A 741 -21.68 7.83 24.88
N VAL A 742 -21.90 6.55 25.22
CA VAL A 742 -23.12 5.81 24.86
C VAL A 742 -24.33 6.39 25.60
N GLU A 743 -24.24 6.53 26.93
CA GLU A 743 -25.26 7.18 27.76
C GLU A 743 -25.65 8.57 27.22
N LEU A 744 -24.67 9.37 26.78
CA LEU A 744 -24.89 10.70 26.18
C LEU A 744 -25.50 10.67 24.77
N MET A 745 -25.17 9.67 23.94
CA MET A 745 -25.73 9.56 22.60
C MET A 745 -27.21 9.16 22.68
N GLU A 746 -27.51 8.11 23.41
CA GLU A 746 -28.88 7.64 23.60
C GLU A 746 -29.74 8.69 24.33
N ALA A 747 -29.21 9.32 25.40
CA ALA A 747 -29.89 10.43 26.07
C ALA A 747 -30.15 11.62 25.15
N TYR A 748 -29.30 11.86 24.14
CA TYR A 748 -29.53 12.91 23.16
C TYR A 748 -30.67 12.57 22.20
N GLU A 749 -30.85 11.31 21.80
CA GLU A 749 -31.93 10.90 20.88
C GLU A 749 -33.31 11.27 21.45
N GLU A 750 -33.51 11.06 22.75
CA GLU A 750 -34.76 11.34 23.49
C GLU A 750 -35.05 12.84 23.73
N LEU A 751 -34.09 13.75 23.51
CA LEU A 751 -34.33 15.19 23.71
C LEU A 751 -35.24 15.79 22.63
N SER A 752 -36.01 16.81 22.98
CA SER A 752 -36.79 17.54 21.99
C SER A 752 -35.91 18.33 21.02
N GLU A 753 -36.37 18.48 19.76
CA GLU A 753 -35.65 19.23 18.73
C GLU A 753 -35.46 20.72 19.08
N GLU A 754 -36.31 21.29 19.96
CA GLU A 754 -36.11 22.63 20.51
C GLU A 754 -34.87 22.72 21.42
N ILE A 755 -34.57 21.67 22.18
CA ILE A 755 -33.37 21.59 23.03
C ILE A 755 -32.14 21.29 22.17
N LYS A 756 -32.23 20.35 21.22
CA LYS A 756 -31.14 20.01 20.28
C LYS A 756 -30.72 21.23 19.45
N SER A 757 -31.70 21.88 18.81
CA SER A 757 -31.53 23.10 18.01
C SER A 757 -30.44 22.99 16.94
N ASN A 758 -29.90 24.13 16.50
CA ASN A 758 -28.82 24.21 15.50
C ASN A 758 -27.42 23.99 16.11
N THR A 759 -27.30 23.03 17.03
CA THR A 759 -26.07 22.73 17.79
C THR A 759 -25.51 21.38 17.37
N LEU A 760 -24.24 21.33 16.98
CA LEU A 760 -23.52 20.07 16.78
C LEU A 760 -22.96 19.58 18.11
N ILE A 761 -23.25 18.35 18.50
CA ILE A 761 -22.55 17.71 19.62
C ILE A 761 -21.32 16.98 19.11
N VAL A 762 -20.19 17.22 19.77
CA VAL A 762 -18.97 16.41 19.64
C VAL A 762 -18.68 15.81 21.02
N ILE A 763 -18.46 14.51 21.11
CA ILE A 763 -18.11 13.82 22.36
C ILE A 763 -16.71 13.25 22.18
N SER A 764 -15.75 13.66 23.02
CA SER A 764 -14.40 13.11 23.03
C SER A 764 -14.18 12.26 24.27
N VAL A 765 -13.98 10.95 24.08
CA VAL A 765 -13.70 10.01 25.17
C VAL A 765 -12.22 10.05 25.55
N SER A 766 -11.90 10.39 26.80
CA SER A 766 -10.54 10.30 27.34
C SER A 766 -10.57 10.05 28.84
N ASP A 767 -9.66 9.24 29.39
CA ASP A 767 -9.55 9.04 30.84
C ASP A 767 -8.40 9.83 31.48
N SER A 768 -7.76 10.74 30.73
CA SER A 768 -6.58 11.45 31.18
C SER A 768 -6.89 12.58 32.17
N GLY A 769 -6.22 12.54 33.33
CA GLY A 769 -6.46 13.46 34.44
C GLY A 769 -6.24 14.94 34.12
N ILE A 770 -5.51 15.29 33.06
CA ILE A 770 -5.31 16.70 32.65
C ILE A 770 -6.62 17.40 32.26
N ILE A 771 -7.62 16.64 31.81
CA ILE A 771 -8.96 17.16 31.44
C ILE A 771 -9.84 17.32 32.69
N TYR A 772 -9.81 16.35 33.62
CA TYR A 772 -10.80 16.22 34.70
C TYR A 772 -10.33 16.69 36.08
N ASN A 773 -9.02 16.72 36.33
CA ASN A 773 -8.47 17.22 37.59
C ASN A 773 -8.59 18.75 37.65
N LYS A 774 -8.71 19.27 38.87
CA LYS A 774 -8.39 20.69 39.11
C LYS A 774 -6.88 20.87 38.93
N ALA A 775 -6.49 21.96 38.26
CA ALA A 775 -5.11 22.44 38.35
C ALA A 775 -4.73 22.70 39.82
N LYS A 776 -3.46 22.49 40.14
CA LYS A 776 -2.80 22.88 41.38
C LYS A 776 -1.66 23.83 41.05
#